data_AF-A0A812SRL5-F1
#
_entry.id   AF-A0A812SRL5-F1
#
_cell.length_a   1.000
_cell.length_b   1.000
_cell.length_c   1.000
_cell.angle_alpha   90.00
_cell.angle_beta   90.00
_cell.angle_gamma   90.00
#
_symmetry.space_group_name_H-M   'P 1'
#
loop_
_entity.id
_entity.type
_entity.pdbx_description
1 polymer ?
#
loop_
_entity_poly.entity_id
_entity_poly.type
_entity_poly.pdbx_seq_one_letter_code
_entity_poly.pdbx_strand_id
1 'polypeptide(L)'
;MANNTLDMFVNSTWGMVEDVIQFRTASFLAILIGLYLFTCAVGTIILALASWRSRRKATHVEARPLHTGEVLPQTVGIPSTSPAVTAAEVQEPALQEEVPLRSWGSFLSAEGVKAVDPEDVQLQGPALTKARTSYFQQSGDQRAGTQDQLRLLQAAFAGTFTLCMGTVLYCVQAGLLTKDTGLTWEAYTFLFACGCLWQLVQALACARFLPKGRVYPLKTFAVATISGVWPILSDAYDTLKDAQFGGLCVQSSSGFTVAMGVWTWLYLIAFHAYFFVRKKEGCLVELASNHLAVWVAPMEADFPQRSGVSDDTWSTWWRRKWQEDVLPVIYKQVTPTKMFMLCIENVPQAITAIIYEVLEGGSPVVTILNLCIPVIQIAASFLLFKPLRQAVAPFFARQLDAALDTKDEMLRNRLLLEAEFSSDFGLLRAVAARVNFFERAFPDGFRREGALRQHRNDFIFRCLKALVTDGHLDLSDRGLEGRGGIQVELQALKHFLRMTHFATYVLDLSKNEVRDQDAEAIAAMLQFANIKGVKLQGDALTSKGLEVLIPAAFASSSVEDLCLFAAKRKDTTGEDAEKTEALTRFLAGKSTARLLDLSECQLPEPLVQAVAIAVGCMNEDKDIDLVLAGNQVSAASIKAEDGAVLADLLRDGARARTIDLRDCDLTSEGFEARGKMVDSIEVGWRGVGCV
;
A
#
# COMPACT_ATOMS: atom_id res chain seq x y z
N MET A 1 44.84 50.68 -37.44
CA MET A 1 45.73 50.12 -36.41
C MET A 1 45.06 50.04 -35.04
N ALA A 2 44.37 51.09 -34.55
CA ALA A 2 43.70 51.05 -33.23
C ALA A 2 42.67 49.91 -33.04
N ASN A 3 41.86 49.58 -34.06
CA ASN A 3 40.86 48.49 -33.94
C ASN A 3 41.50 47.11 -33.80
N ASN A 4 42.60 46.83 -34.52
CA ASN A 4 43.28 45.53 -34.43
C ASN A 4 43.97 45.34 -33.07
N THR A 5 44.40 46.42 -32.41
CA THR A 5 45.00 46.34 -31.07
C THR A 5 43.93 46.10 -30.00
N LEU A 6 42.74 46.68 -30.18
CA LEU A 6 41.60 46.47 -29.28
C LEU A 6 41.07 45.03 -29.39
N ASP A 7 40.88 44.51 -30.61
CA ASP A 7 40.40 43.13 -30.81
C ASP A 7 41.41 42.10 -30.29
N MET A 8 42.71 42.35 -30.43
CA MET A 8 43.74 41.48 -29.90
C MET A 8 43.80 41.51 -28.36
N PHE A 9 43.56 42.68 -27.75
CA PHE A 9 43.48 42.81 -26.30
C PHE A 9 42.20 42.15 -25.73
N VAL A 10 41.06 42.33 -26.39
CA VAL A 10 39.78 41.69 -26.01
C VAL A 10 39.88 40.18 -26.14
N ASN A 11 40.40 39.65 -27.24
CA ASN A 11 40.55 38.20 -27.42
C ASN A 11 41.57 37.58 -26.44
N SER A 12 42.68 38.29 -26.14
CA SER A 12 43.66 37.82 -25.16
C SER A 12 43.14 37.86 -23.72
N THR A 13 42.38 38.89 -23.35
CA THR A 13 41.79 39.00 -22.01
C THR A 13 40.61 38.04 -21.84
N TRP A 14 39.81 37.82 -22.88
CA TRP A 14 38.73 36.82 -22.89
C TRP A 14 39.27 35.40 -22.72
N GLY A 15 40.36 35.03 -23.41
CA GLY A 15 41.00 33.72 -23.22
C GLY A 15 41.51 33.49 -21.80
N MET A 16 42.12 34.50 -21.16
CA MET A 16 42.54 34.38 -19.75
C MET A 16 41.36 34.27 -18.79
N VAL A 17 40.24 34.94 -19.08
CA VAL A 17 39.02 34.86 -18.27
C VAL A 17 38.36 33.49 -18.42
N GLU A 18 38.28 32.93 -19.63
CA GLU A 18 37.80 31.57 -19.87
C GLU A 18 38.67 30.52 -19.16
N ASP A 19 39.99 30.63 -19.25
CA ASP A 19 40.92 29.72 -18.57
C ASP A 19 40.78 29.80 -17.03
N VAL A 20 40.62 30.99 -16.47
CA VAL A 20 40.40 31.18 -15.02
C VAL A 20 39.05 30.65 -14.58
N ILE A 21 37.99 30.85 -15.36
CA ILE A 21 36.65 30.31 -15.09
C ILE A 21 36.68 28.77 -15.17
N GLN A 22 37.30 28.20 -16.20
CA GLN A 22 37.44 26.75 -16.36
C GLN A 22 38.25 26.14 -15.21
N PHE A 23 39.39 26.75 -14.85
CA PHE A 23 40.23 26.27 -13.75
C PHE A 23 39.53 26.32 -12.39
N ARG A 24 38.80 27.40 -12.10
CA ARG A 24 38.01 27.53 -10.86
C ARG A 24 36.86 26.53 -10.82
N THR A 25 36.16 26.34 -11.94
CA THR A 25 35.05 25.40 -12.05
C THR A 25 35.53 23.95 -11.87
N ALA A 26 36.64 23.56 -12.50
CA ALA A 26 37.22 22.23 -12.34
C ALA A 26 37.69 21.97 -10.90
N SER A 27 38.36 22.94 -10.28
CA SER A 27 38.82 22.83 -8.89
C SER A 27 37.64 22.71 -7.92
N PHE A 28 36.58 23.50 -8.13
CA PHE A 28 35.37 23.45 -7.33
C PHE A 28 34.65 22.10 -7.49
N LEU A 29 34.49 21.62 -8.72
CA LEU A 29 33.88 20.32 -8.98
C LEU A 29 34.67 19.19 -8.29
N ALA A 30 36.00 19.26 -8.32
CA ALA A 30 36.86 18.33 -7.61
C ALA A 30 36.67 18.40 -6.08
N ILE A 31 36.49 19.60 -5.51
CA ILE A 31 36.17 19.79 -4.08
C ILE A 31 34.81 19.16 -3.74
N LEU A 32 33.77 19.42 -4.54
CA LEU A 32 32.44 18.85 -4.31
C LEU A 32 32.47 17.31 -4.40
N ILE A 33 33.12 16.76 -5.42
CA ILE A 33 33.29 15.31 -5.58
C ILE A 33 34.09 14.74 -4.41
N GLY A 34 35.18 15.40 -4.01
CA GLY A 34 36.00 14.99 -2.87
C GLY A 34 35.20 14.97 -1.57
N LEU A 35 34.43 16.02 -1.30
CA LEU A 35 33.59 16.12 -0.11
C LEU A 35 32.47 15.07 -0.11
N TYR A 36 31.86 14.82 -1.27
CA TYR A 36 30.87 13.77 -1.45
C TYR A 36 31.46 12.39 -1.18
N LEU A 37 32.59 12.05 -1.80
CA LEU A 37 33.26 10.76 -1.62
C LEU A 37 33.70 10.56 -0.17
N PHE A 38 34.25 11.60 0.46
CA PHE A 38 34.61 11.59 1.88
C PHE A 38 33.38 11.34 2.76
N THR A 39 32.29 12.06 2.53
CA THR A 39 31.03 11.90 3.27
C THR A 39 30.50 10.48 3.12
N CYS A 40 30.45 9.97 1.89
CA CYS A 40 30.05 8.59 1.59
C CYS A 40 30.91 7.57 2.31
N ALA A 41 32.24 7.73 2.31
CA ALA A 41 33.15 6.82 3.00
C ALA A 41 32.92 6.84 4.52
N VAL A 42 32.90 8.02 5.14
CA VAL A 42 32.73 8.17 6.60
C VAL A 42 31.37 7.66 7.05
N GLY A 43 30.28 8.07 6.39
CA GLY A 43 28.93 7.63 6.73
C GLY A 43 28.74 6.11 6.58
N THR A 44 29.33 5.53 5.54
CA THR A 44 29.35 4.07 5.34
C THR A 44 30.09 3.36 6.47
N ILE A 45 31.25 3.87 6.89
CA ILE A 45 32.01 3.33 8.03
C ILE A 45 31.18 3.41 9.31
N ILE A 46 30.51 4.54 9.58
CA ILE A 46 29.66 4.72 10.76
C ILE A 46 28.56 3.65 10.80
N LEU A 47 27.81 3.47 9.71
CA LEU A 47 26.72 2.49 9.65
C LEU A 47 27.22 1.04 9.69
N ALA A 48 28.38 0.75 9.08
CA ALA A 48 29.00 -0.58 9.12
C ALA A 48 29.44 -0.94 10.54
N LEU A 49 30.09 -0.02 11.26
CA LEU A 49 30.50 -0.21 12.65
C LEU A 49 29.28 -0.40 13.57
N ALA A 50 28.22 0.38 13.37
CA ALA A 50 26.98 0.23 14.12
C ALA A 50 26.34 -1.14 13.90
N SER A 51 26.27 -1.57 12.65
CA SER A 51 25.74 -2.86 12.24
C SER A 51 26.54 -4.02 12.84
N TRP A 52 27.86 -3.94 12.81
CA TRP A 52 28.74 -4.93 13.44
C TRP A 52 28.54 -5.00 14.96
N ARG A 53 28.42 -3.85 15.64
CA ARG A 53 28.10 -3.79 17.08
C ARG A 53 26.72 -4.41 17.37
N SER A 54 25.73 -4.15 16.52
CA SER A 54 24.38 -4.71 16.66
C SER A 54 24.38 -6.24 16.53
N ARG A 55 25.09 -6.78 15.53
CA ARG A 55 25.25 -8.24 15.36
C ARG A 55 25.93 -8.89 16.57
N ARG A 56 27.02 -8.31 17.07
CA ARG A 56 27.71 -8.83 18.27
C ARG A 56 26.82 -8.85 19.51
N LYS A 57 25.98 -7.83 19.68
CA LYS A 57 25.03 -7.78 20.80
C LYS A 57 23.94 -8.86 20.68
N ALA A 58 23.51 -9.19 19.47
CA ALA A 58 22.53 -10.26 19.25
C ALA A 58 23.12 -11.64 19.60
N THR A 59 24.34 -11.95 19.13
CA THR A 59 24.99 -13.25 19.39
C THR A 59 25.28 -13.49 20.87
N HIS A 60 25.56 -12.44 21.66
CA HIS A 60 25.77 -12.58 23.10
C HIS A 60 24.51 -12.88 23.90
N VAL A 61 23.32 -12.52 23.40
CA VAL A 61 22.05 -12.82 24.07
C VAL A 61 21.68 -14.29 23.89
N GLU A 62 21.90 -14.85 22.70
CA GLU A 62 21.66 -16.27 22.42
C GLU A 62 22.68 -17.20 23.09
N ALA A 63 23.91 -16.73 23.32
CA ALA A 63 24.97 -17.52 23.93
C ALA A 63 24.92 -17.58 25.47
N ARG A 64 23.91 -16.99 26.15
CA ARG A 64 23.71 -17.25 27.58
C ARG A 64 23.20 -18.68 27.73
N PRO A 65 23.99 -19.62 28.29
CA PRO A 65 23.53 -20.98 28.49
C PRO A 65 22.26 -20.90 29.36
N LEU A 66 21.17 -21.52 28.88
CA LEU A 66 20.03 -21.82 29.72
C LEU A 66 20.58 -22.51 30.97
N HIS A 67 20.60 -21.80 32.10
CA HIS A 67 20.99 -22.40 33.36
C HIS A 67 20.01 -23.53 33.61
N THR A 68 20.46 -24.76 33.39
CA THR A 68 19.75 -26.03 33.61
C THR A 68 19.52 -26.32 35.10
N GLY A 69 19.36 -25.27 35.92
CA GLY A 69 19.24 -25.36 37.37
C GLY A 69 18.04 -24.63 37.98
N GLU A 70 17.20 -23.94 37.20
CA GLU A 70 15.91 -23.48 37.71
C GLU A 70 14.94 -24.67 37.76
N VAL A 71 14.96 -25.32 38.93
CA VAL A 71 13.91 -26.21 39.41
C VAL A 71 12.59 -25.49 39.23
N LEU A 72 11.77 -25.99 38.30
CA LEU A 72 10.34 -25.67 38.21
C LEU A 72 9.78 -25.67 39.64
N PRO A 73 9.25 -24.55 40.18
CA PRO A 73 8.57 -24.59 41.45
C PRO A 73 7.43 -25.60 41.30
N GLN A 74 7.48 -26.65 42.11
CA GLN A 74 6.41 -27.63 42.22
C GLN A 74 5.10 -26.85 42.38
N THR A 75 4.16 -27.15 41.51
CA THR A 75 2.76 -26.77 41.60
C THR A 75 2.19 -27.21 42.95
N VAL A 76 2.32 -26.35 43.95
CA VAL A 76 1.55 -26.41 45.19
C VAL A 76 0.19 -25.78 44.90
N GLY A 77 -0.87 -26.55 45.17
CA GLY A 77 -2.24 -26.22 44.82
C GLY A 77 -2.68 -24.84 45.31
N ILE A 78 -3.36 -24.12 44.42
CA ILE A 78 -4.05 -22.88 44.77
C ILE A 78 -5.53 -23.22 45.07
N PRO A 79 -6.04 -22.86 46.26
CA PRO A 79 -7.45 -23.00 46.61
C PRO A 79 -8.29 -21.95 45.88
N SER A 80 -9.51 -22.33 45.51
CA SER A 80 -10.51 -21.45 44.91
C SER A 80 -10.94 -20.36 45.90
N THR A 81 -10.58 -19.11 45.62
CA THR A 81 -11.34 -17.95 46.12
C THR A 81 -11.42 -16.89 45.03
N SER A 82 -12.65 -16.53 44.71
CA SER A 82 -13.03 -15.43 43.83
C SER A 82 -12.80 -14.09 44.54
N PRO A 83 -12.47 -13.03 43.79
CA PRO A 83 -13.08 -11.74 44.12
C PRO A 83 -13.73 -11.09 42.90
N ALA A 84 -14.91 -10.55 43.16
CA ALA A 84 -15.61 -9.59 42.34
C ALA A 84 -14.72 -8.35 42.10
N VAL A 85 -14.61 -7.93 40.84
CA VAL A 85 -14.07 -6.62 40.47
C VAL A 85 -15.17 -5.84 39.77
N THR A 86 -15.47 -4.71 40.40
CA THR A 86 -16.39 -3.65 39.98
C THR A 86 -15.95 -3.03 38.66
N ALA A 87 -16.92 -2.85 37.76
CA ALA A 87 -16.76 -2.10 36.53
C ALA A 87 -16.59 -0.60 36.83
N ALA A 88 -15.47 -0.03 36.39
CA ALA A 88 -15.30 1.42 36.30
C ALA A 88 -15.50 1.83 34.84
N GLU A 89 -16.49 2.68 34.67
CA GLU A 89 -16.97 3.34 33.45
C GLU A 89 -15.88 4.24 32.87
N VAL A 90 -15.46 3.98 31.62
CA VAL A 90 -14.58 4.85 30.83
C VAL A 90 -15.46 5.56 29.81
N GLN A 91 -15.71 6.85 30.04
CA GLN A 91 -16.36 7.77 29.12
C GLN A 91 -15.45 8.05 27.91
N GLU A 92 -15.95 7.76 26.70
CA GLU A 92 -15.41 8.29 25.45
C GLU A 92 -15.81 9.77 25.29
N PRO A 93 -14.90 10.69 24.89
CA PRO A 93 -15.26 12.05 24.58
C PRO A 93 -15.84 12.17 23.17
N ALA A 94 -16.92 12.95 23.08
CA ALA A 94 -17.68 13.28 21.89
C ALA A 94 -16.83 13.91 20.77
N LEU A 95 -17.05 13.42 19.54
CA LEU A 95 -16.57 14.02 18.30
C LEU A 95 -17.26 15.38 18.06
N GLN A 96 -16.45 16.43 17.90
CA GLN A 96 -16.90 17.75 17.46
C GLN A 96 -17.15 17.79 15.95
N GLU A 97 -18.22 18.47 15.56
CA GLU A 97 -18.70 18.72 14.20
C GLU A 97 -17.65 19.40 13.31
N GLU A 98 -17.50 18.90 12.07
CA GLU A 98 -16.74 19.57 11.02
C GLU A 98 -17.57 20.67 10.35
N VAL A 99 -16.95 21.85 10.21
CA VAL A 99 -17.46 23.02 9.48
C VAL A 99 -17.16 22.87 7.98
N PRO A 100 -18.11 23.12 7.06
CA PRO A 100 -17.83 23.05 5.62
C PRO A 100 -17.23 24.37 5.12
N LEU A 101 -16.03 24.31 4.53
CA LEU A 101 -15.41 25.43 3.81
C LEU A 101 -15.48 25.19 2.30
N ARG A 102 -16.21 26.11 1.63
CA ARG A 102 -16.45 26.17 0.18
C ARG A 102 -15.22 26.60 -0.63
N SER A 103 -15.05 25.92 -1.75
CA SER A 103 -14.56 26.34 -3.08
C SER A 103 -13.46 27.41 -3.20
N TRP A 104 -12.28 26.97 -3.60
CA TRP A 104 -11.33 27.73 -4.43
C TRP A 104 -11.02 26.89 -5.67
N GLY A 105 -11.74 27.12 -6.76
CA GLY A 105 -11.63 26.34 -7.98
C GLY A 105 -12.30 27.04 -9.15
N SER A 106 -11.75 28.17 -9.57
CA SER A 106 -12.12 28.80 -10.85
C SER A 106 -11.02 29.76 -11.31
N PHE A 107 -9.85 29.23 -11.64
CA PHE A 107 -8.92 29.91 -12.55
C PHE A 107 -8.15 28.82 -13.31
N LEU A 108 -8.09 28.97 -14.65
CA LEU A 108 -7.56 28.05 -15.67
C LEU A 108 -8.58 27.09 -16.31
N SER A 109 -9.49 27.65 -17.11
CA SER A 109 -10.07 26.94 -18.25
C SER A 109 -9.78 27.74 -19.51
N ALA A 110 -8.75 27.32 -20.25
CA ALA A 110 -8.53 27.68 -21.64
C ALA A 110 -8.22 26.37 -22.38
N GLU A 111 -9.26 25.92 -23.09
CA GLU A 111 -9.32 24.97 -24.21
C GLU A 111 -8.21 23.90 -24.37
N GLY A 112 -8.61 22.63 -24.29
CA GLY A 112 -8.05 21.60 -25.19
C GLY A 112 -7.57 20.29 -24.60
N VAL A 113 -7.52 20.12 -23.28
CA VAL A 113 -7.17 18.83 -22.66
C VAL A 113 -8.19 18.53 -21.56
N LYS A 114 -8.94 17.45 -21.68
CA LYS A 114 -9.74 16.91 -20.56
C LYS A 114 -8.76 16.47 -19.46
N ALA A 115 -8.45 17.37 -18.53
CA ALA A 115 -7.84 17.01 -17.28
C ALA A 115 -8.84 16.13 -16.53
N VAL A 116 -8.39 14.96 -16.10
CA VAL A 116 -9.12 14.08 -15.17
C VAL A 116 -9.32 14.87 -13.88
N ASP A 117 -10.57 15.01 -13.45
CA ASP A 117 -10.91 15.69 -12.21
C ASP A 117 -10.30 14.90 -11.03
N PRO A 118 -9.38 15.48 -10.23
CA PRO A 118 -8.73 14.75 -9.14
C PRO A 118 -9.69 14.38 -7.99
N GLU A 119 -10.93 14.88 -7.99
CA GLU A 119 -11.97 14.47 -7.04
C GLU A 119 -12.75 13.21 -7.50
N ASP A 120 -12.77 12.88 -8.80
CA ASP A 120 -13.48 11.68 -9.31
C ASP A 120 -12.73 10.36 -9.02
N VAL A 121 -11.54 10.42 -8.43
CA VAL A 121 -10.79 9.24 -7.93
C VAL A 121 -11.03 8.99 -6.42
N GLN A 122 -11.90 9.76 -5.76
CA GLN A 122 -12.17 9.64 -4.32
C GLN A 122 -13.36 8.74 -3.91
N LEU A 123 -13.85 7.86 -4.80
CA LEU A 123 -14.73 6.77 -4.37
C LEU A 123 -13.90 5.55 -3.90
N GLN A 124 -13.16 5.73 -2.81
CA GLN A 124 -12.60 4.63 -2.03
C GLN A 124 -13.01 4.82 -0.57
N GLY A 125 -13.76 3.85 -0.03
CA GLY A 125 -14.48 3.97 1.24
C GLY A 125 -13.62 4.25 2.47
N PRO A 126 -14.25 4.63 3.61
CA PRO A 126 -13.59 5.09 4.85
C PRO A 126 -12.55 4.13 5.45
N ALA A 127 -12.56 2.85 5.05
CA ALA A 127 -11.55 1.86 5.45
C ALA A 127 -10.16 2.12 4.86
N LEU A 128 -10.08 2.61 3.61
CA LEU A 128 -8.82 2.97 2.95
C LEU A 128 -8.23 4.27 3.53
N THR A 129 -9.10 5.18 3.98
CA THR A 129 -8.74 6.43 4.65
C THR A 129 -8.19 6.23 6.06
N LYS A 130 -8.56 5.13 6.74
CA LYS A 130 -8.02 4.76 8.06
C LYS A 130 -6.64 4.08 7.98
N ALA A 131 -6.39 3.32 6.90
CA ALA A 131 -5.09 2.67 6.62
C ALA A 131 -4.01 3.64 6.11
N ARG A 132 -4.39 4.68 5.35
CA ARG A 132 -4.32 6.07 5.83
C ARG A 132 -3.18 6.50 6.78
N THR A 133 -3.64 7.08 7.88
CA THR A 133 -2.95 7.81 8.94
C THR A 133 -1.73 7.17 9.62
N SER A 134 -1.40 5.91 9.35
CA SER A 134 -0.37 5.18 10.09
C SER A 134 1.06 5.33 9.53
N TYR A 135 1.27 5.95 8.36
CA TYR A 135 2.54 5.87 7.58
C TYR A 135 3.86 6.09 8.38
N PHE A 136 3.90 6.98 9.37
CA PHE A 136 5.11 7.21 10.18
C PHE A 136 5.34 6.16 11.29
N GLN A 137 4.49 5.14 11.41
CA GLN A 137 4.46 4.25 12.57
C GLN A 137 5.37 3.02 12.47
N GLN A 138 5.83 2.60 11.28
CA GLN A 138 6.53 1.29 11.14
C GLN A 138 7.83 1.21 10.35
N SER A 139 8.32 2.26 9.66
CA SER A 139 9.69 2.21 9.11
C SER A 139 10.80 2.27 10.18
N GLY A 140 10.43 2.23 11.46
CA GLY A 140 11.34 2.07 12.58
C GLY A 140 10.62 1.41 13.74
N ASP A 141 10.88 0.13 13.95
CA ASP A 141 10.69 -0.57 15.24
C ASP A 141 10.93 0.42 16.40
N GLN A 142 9.84 0.83 17.08
CA GLN A 142 9.81 1.68 18.29
C GLN A 142 10.55 3.04 18.28
N ARG A 143 11.04 3.56 17.15
CA ARG A 143 12.05 4.64 17.21
C ARG A 143 11.52 6.06 17.41
N ALA A 144 10.26 6.33 17.12
CA ALA A 144 9.59 7.61 17.38
C ALA A 144 8.12 7.46 17.01
N GLY A 145 7.19 8.07 17.76
CA GLY A 145 5.79 8.11 17.33
C GLY A 145 5.66 8.83 15.98
N THR A 146 4.55 8.61 15.26
CA THR A 146 4.25 9.30 13.99
C THR A 146 4.49 10.81 14.06
N GLN A 147 4.22 11.38 15.22
CA GLN A 147 4.40 12.80 15.51
C GLN A 147 5.86 13.22 15.67
N ASP A 148 6.74 12.37 16.21
CA ASP A 148 8.15 12.71 16.42
C ASP A 148 8.92 12.68 15.11
N GLN A 149 8.60 11.73 14.22
CA GLN A 149 9.16 11.73 12.86
C GLN A 149 8.71 12.98 12.08
N LEU A 150 7.44 13.37 12.21
CA LEU A 150 6.94 14.60 11.62
C LEU A 150 7.64 15.85 12.18
N ARG A 151 7.86 15.93 13.49
CA ARG A 151 8.62 17.02 14.13
C ARG A 151 10.06 17.07 13.65
N LEU A 152 10.71 15.91 13.52
CA LEU A 152 12.07 15.82 13.00
C LEU A 152 12.15 16.28 11.55
N LEU A 153 11.16 15.90 10.73
CA LEU A 153 11.06 16.35 9.34
C LEU A 153 10.84 17.86 9.25
N GLN A 154 9.94 18.41 10.06
CA GLN A 154 9.70 19.86 10.15
C GLN A 154 10.98 20.61 10.57
N ALA A 155 11.72 20.08 11.56
CA ALA A 155 12.97 20.67 12.01
C ALA A 155 14.06 20.61 10.93
N ALA A 156 14.17 19.48 10.21
CA ALA A 156 15.12 19.32 9.12
C ALA A 156 14.82 20.30 7.98
N PHE A 157 13.56 20.39 7.55
CA PHE A 157 13.13 21.36 6.53
C PHE A 157 13.38 22.80 6.98
N ALA A 158 12.97 23.17 8.20
CA ALA A 158 13.19 24.51 8.74
C ALA A 158 14.67 24.88 8.80
N GLY A 159 15.53 23.92 9.18
CA GLY A 159 16.98 24.08 9.18
C GLY A 159 17.53 24.33 7.77
N THR A 160 17.16 23.50 6.80
CA THR A 160 17.54 23.65 5.38
C THR A 160 17.11 25.00 4.83
N PHE A 161 15.82 25.34 4.99
CA PHE A 161 15.27 26.62 4.54
C PHE A 161 16.01 27.81 5.16
N THR A 162 16.25 27.79 6.47
CA THR A 162 16.96 28.87 7.18
C THR A 162 18.39 29.03 6.67
N LEU A 163 19.11 27.94 6.44
CA LEU A 163 20.48 27.97 5.90
C LEU A 163 20.51 28.51 4.47
N CYS A 164 19.62 28.04 3.59
CA CYS A 164 19.49 28.53 2.21
C CYS A 164 19.15 30.03 2.20
N MET A 165 18.10 30.43 2.91
CA MET A 165 17.67 31.83 3.00
C MET A 165 18.74 32.73 3.61
N GLY A 166 19.36 32.33 4.72
CA GLY A 166 20.40 33.12 5.37
C GLY A 166 21.62 33.31 4.47
N THR A 167 22.02 32.27 3.73
CA THR A 167 23.12 32.36 2.76
C THR A 167 22.78 33.29 1.60
N VAL A 168 21.56 33.17 1.04
CA VAL A 168 21.11 34.06 -0.04
C VAL A 168 21.05 35.52 0.43
N LEU A 169 20.46 35.78 1.60
CA LEU A 169 20.38 37.14 2.16
C LEU A 169 21.76 37.73 2.44
N TYR A 170 22.70 36.93 2.95
CA TYR A 170 24.09 37.34 3.10
C TYR A 170 24.71 37.72 1.76
N CYS A 171 24.53 36.89 0.72
CA CYS A 171 25.04 37.19 -0.62
C CYS A 171 24.38 38.43 -1.25
N VAL A 172 23.08 38.65 -1.02
CA VAL A 172 22.38 39.87 -1.45
C VAL A 172 23.01 41.10 -0.78
N GLN A 173 23.16 41.07 0.54
CA GLN A 173 23.72 42.18 1.33
C GLN A 173 25.18 42.47 0.96
N ALA A 174 25.98 41.43 0.71
CA ALA A 174 27.39 41.56 0.34
C ALA A 174 27.60 41.89 -1.15
N GLY A 175 26.54 41.98 -1.96
CA GLY A 175 26.66 42.20 -3.41
C GLY A 175 27.30 41.04 -4.16
N LEU A 176 27.16 39.82 -3.63
CA LEU A 176 27.76 38.59 -4.16
C LEU A 176 26.79 37.74 -4.99
N LEU A 177 25.49 38.01 -4.90
CA LEU A 177 24.47 37.37 -5.75
C LEU A 177 24.39 38.11 -7.09
N THR A 178 24.53 37.39 -8.22
CA THR A 178 24.54 37.98 -9.57
C THR A 178 23.58 37.28 -10.54
N LYS A 179 23.12 38.00 -11.57
CA LYS A 179 22.25 37.43 -12.63
C LYS A 179 22.96 36.37 -13.48
N ASP A 180 24.28 36.44 -13.60
CA ASP A 180 25.07 35.59 -14.50
C ASP A 180 25.46 34.26 -13.88
N THR A 181 25.80 34.26 -12.59
CA THR A 181 26.32 33.08 -11.90
C THR A 181 25.45 32.63 -10.73
N GLY A 182 24.49 33.47 -10.30
CA GLY A 182 23.71 33.18 -9.11
C GLY A 182 24.54 33.42 -7.86
N LEU A 183 24.58 32.42 -6.98
CA LEU A 183 25.42 32.45 -5.77
C LEU A 183 26.90 32.29 -6.12
N THR A 184 27.76 32.71 -5.20
CA THR A 184 29.18 32.43 -5.31
C THR A 184 29.47 30.96 -5.07
N TRP A 185 30.58 30.47 -5.64
CA TRP A 185 31.03 29.09 -5.46
C TRP A 185 31.29 28.75 -3.99
N GLU A 186 31.74 29.70 -3.19
CA GLU A 186 31.93 29.53 -1.76
C GLU A 186 30.59 29.27 -1.04
N ALA A 187 29.53 29.99 -1.42
CA ALA A 187 28.19 29.77 -0.89
C ALA A 187 27.63 28.40 -1.29
N TYR A 188 27.80 28.00 -2.56
CA TYR A 188 27.41 26.65 -3.00
C TYR A 188 28.20 25.56 -2.26
N THR A 189 29.52 25.72 -2.09
CA THR A 189 30.37 24.78 -1.34
C THR A 189 29.90 24.66 0.11
N PHE A 190 29.63 25.79 0.75
CA PHE A 190 29.20 25.86 2.14
C PHE A 190 27.87 25.11 2.35
N LEU A 191 26.87 25.41 1.51
CA LEU A 191 25.56 24.75 1.60
C LEU A 191 25.66 23.24 1.31
N PHE A 192 26.45 22.86 0.30
CA PHE A 192 26.73 21.45 0.00
C PHE A 192 27.40 20.75 1.18
N ALA A 193 28.38 21.39 1.82
CA ALA A 193 29.05 20.89 3.01
C ALA A 193 28.09 20.74 4.21
N CYS A 194 27.18 21.69 4.42
CA CYS A 194 26.13 21.57 5.42
C CYS A 194 25.21 20.38 5.15
N GLY A 195 24.81 20.17 3.88
CA GLY A 195 24.04 19.00 3.47
C GLY A 195 24.77 17.68 3.75
N CYS A 196 26.04 17.59 3.37
CA CYS A 196 26.91 16.44 3.69
C CYS A 196 27.02 16.20 5.20
N LEU A 197 27.25 17.25 6.00
CA LEU A 197 27.33 17.17 7.45
C LEU A 197 26.00 16.67 8.05
N TRP A 198 24.87 17.15 7.55
CA TRP A 198 23.55 16.70 7.99
C TRP A 198 23.35 15.19 7.74
N GLN A 199 23.77 14.66 6.59
CA GLN A 199 23.72 13.21 6.34
C GLN A 199 24.59 12.42 7.33
N LEU A 200 25.77 12.94 7.70
CA LEU A 200 26.62 12.32 8.73
C LEU A 200 25.97 12.34 10.11
N VAL A 201 25.30 13.44 10.48
CA VAL A 201 24.53 13.54 11.73
C VAL A 201 23.42 12.48 11.74
N GLN A 202 22.69 12.32 10.64
CA GLN A 202 21.70 11.24 10.51
C GLN A 202 22.32 9.86 10.67
N ALA A 203 23.48 9.59 10.05
CA ALA A 203 24.16 8.29 10.19
C ALA A 203 24.59 8.02 11.64
N LEU A 204 25.10 9.02 12.36
CA LEU A 204 25.44 8.91 13.78
C LEU A 204 24.20 8.61 14.63
N ALA A 205 23.10 9.29 14.34
CA ALA A 205 21.84 9.06 15.03
C ALA A 205 21.31 7.64 14.74
N CYS A 206 21.26 7.22 13.47
CA CYS A 206 20.89 5.85 13.08
C CYS A 206 21.77 4.78 13.75
N ALA A 207 23.08 5.01 13.80
CA ALA A 207 24.03 4.14 14.47
C ALA A 207 23.76 4.03 15.98
N ARG A 208 23.36 5.13 16.61
CA ARG A 208 23.05 5.19 18.05
C ARG A 208 21.76 4.47 18.41
N PHE A 209 20.77 4.50 17.52
CA PHE A 209 19.44 3.93 17.75
C PHE A 209 19.24 2.55 17.12
N LEU A 210 20.27 1.92 16.53
CA LEU A 210 20.15 0.60 15.83
C LEU A 210 19.57 -0.49 16.73
N PRO A 211 18.38 -1.06 16.42
CA PRO A 211 17.84 -2.18 17.17
C PRO A 211 18.80 -3.37 17.11
N LYS A 212 18.81 -4.17 18.18
CA LYS A 212 19.67 -5.34 18.28
C LYS A 212 19.35 -6.32 17.14
N GLY A 213 20.38 -6.85 16.49
CA GLY A 213 20.23 -7.80 15.37
C GLY A 213 19.95 -7.15 14.01
N ARG A 214 19.52 -5.88 13.96
CA ARG A 214 19.33 -5.14 12.69
C ARG A 214 20.67 -4.57 12.19
N VAL A 215 20.80 -4.49 10.87
CA VAL A 215 22.01 -4.05 10.14
C VAL A 215 21.60 -3.15 8.99
N TYR A 216 22.43 -2.15 8.65
CA TYR A 216 22.29 -1.40 7.41
C TYR A 216 23.16 -2.01 6.30
N PRO A 217 22.61 -2.22 5.08
CA PRO A 217 23.43 -2.59 3.93
C PRO A 217 24.50 -1.52 3.64
N LEU A 218 25.70 -1.93 3.25
CA LEU A 218 26.85 -1.02 3.04
C LEU A 218 26.56 0.11 2.04
N LYS A 219 25.73 -0.17 1.03
CA LYS A 219 25.35 0.78 -0.03
C LYS A 219 24.33 1.85 0.41
N THR A 220 23.66 1.62 1.54
CA THR A 220 22.48 2.40 1.95
C THR A 220 22.82 3.88 2.14
N PHE A 221 23.95 4.17 2.78
CA PHE A 221 24.38 5.55 3.01
C PHE A 221 24.65 6.27 1.69
N ALA A 222 25.38 5.64 0.75
CA ALA A 222 25.68 6.27 -0.54
C ALA A 222 24.39 6.60 -1.32
N VAL A 223 23.43 5.68 -1.38
CA VAL A 223 22.13 5.91 -2.06
C VAL A 223 21.33 7.02 -1.37
N ALA A 224 21.32 7.05 -0.04
CA ALA A 224 20.67 8.11 0.72
C ALA A 224 21.32 9.49 0.47
N THR A 225 22.65 9.56 0.44
CA THR A 225 23.39 10.80 0.18
C THR A 225 23.13 11.33 -1.23
N ILE A 226 23.00 10.46 -2.25
CA ILE A 226 22.58 10.85 -3.60
C ILE A 226 21.23 11.57 -3.55
N SER A 227 20.25 10.95 -2.89
CA SER A 227 18.89 11.51 -2.81
C SER A 227 18.85 12.80 -1.99
N GLY A 228 19.69 12.91 -0.96
CA GLY A 228 19.67 14.03 -0.04
C GLY A 228 20.52 15.25 -0.44
N VAL A 229 21.56 15.10 -1.27
CA VAL A 229 22.53 16.19 -1.52
C VAL A 229 22.82 16.42 -3.02
N TRP A 230 22.44 15.51 -3.93
CA TRP A 230 22.76 15.68 -5.35
C TRP A 230 22.00 16.90 -5.93
N PRO A 231 22.69 17.81 -6.64
CA PRO A 231 22.04 18.87 -7.42
C PRO A 231 20.91 18.30 -8.32
N ILE A 232 19.82 19.03 -8.53
CA ILE A 232 18.66 18.57 -9.33
C ILE A 232 17.76 17.54 -8.64
N LEU A 233 18.30 16.58 -7.89
CA LEU A 233 17.50 15.51 -7.25
C LEU A 233 17.03 15.87 -5.84
N SER A 234 17.86 16.61 -5.09
CA SER A 234 17.59 16.95 -3.71
C SER A 234 16.60 18.10 -3.58
N ASP A 235 15.65 17.94 -2.66
CA ASP A 235 14.72 18.98 -2.23
C ASP A 235 15.42 20.22 -1.63
N ALA A 236 16.59 20.01 -1.00
CA ALA A 236 17.41 21.11 -0.48
C ALA A 236 17.99 21.98 -1.60
N TYR A 237 18.26 21.38 -2.77
CA TYR A 237 18.69 22.12 -3.95
C TYR A 237 17.54 22.94 -4.53
N ASP A 238 16.32 22.38 -4.57
CA ASP A 238 15.14 23.10 -5.05
C ASP A 238 14.82 24.29 -4.15
N THR A 239 14.84 24.08 -2.83
CA THR A 239 14.73 25.15 -1.82
C THR A 239 15.78 26.25 -2.03
N LEU A 240 17.03 25.88 -2.33
CA LEU A 240 18.11 26.84 -2.57
C LEU A 240 17.87 27.65 -3.84
N LYS A 241 17.47 26.99 -4.93
CA LYS A 241 17.15 27.63 -6.20
C LYS A 241 16.07 28.69 -6.02
N ASP A 242 15.01 28.36 -5.30
CA ASP A 242 13.87 29.25 -5.07
C ASP A 242 14.25 30.43 -4.18
N ALA A 243 15.01 30.16 -3.12
CA ALA A 243 15.57 31.19 -2.26
C ALA A 243 16.42 32.16 -3.09
N GLN A 244 17.31 31.63 -3.93
CA GLN A 244 18.21 32.38 -4.80
C GLN A 244 17.44 33.24 -5.81
N PHE A 245 16.40 32.72 -6.44
CA PHE A 245 15.56 33.48 -7.37
C PHE A 245 14.86 34.66 -6.67
N GLY A 246 14.29 34.44 -5.48
CA GLY A 246 13.72 35.54 -4.70
C GLY A 246 14.78 36.58 -4.29
N GLY A 247 16.01 36.15 -4.02
CA GLY A 247 17.15 37.04 -3.74
C GLY A 247 17.49 37.94 -4.93
N LEU A 248 17.51 37.38 -6.15
CA LEU A 248 17.74 38.14 -7.38
C LEU A 248 16.63 39.17 -7.62
N CYS A 249 15.38 38.77 -7.36
CA CYS A 249 14.23 39.67 -7.46
C CYS A 249 14.34 40.86 -6.47
N VAL A 250 14.81 40.62 -5.24
CA VAL A 250 14.97 41.65 -4.21
C VAL A 250 16.13 42.61 -4.52
N GLN A 251 17.12 42.21 -5.32
CA GLN A 251 18.18 43.10 -5.80
C GLN A 251 17.74 44.03 -6.95
N SER A 252 16.53 43.84 -7.49
CA SER A 252 16.01 44.68 -8.57
C SER A 252 15.78 46.13 -8.12
N SER A 253 15.92 47.07 -9.06
CA SER A 253 15.51 48.47 -8.87
C SER A 253 13.99 48.69 -8.98
N SER A 254 13.26 47.72 -9.54
CA SER A 254 11.81 47.75 -9.71
C SER A 254 11.12 47.25 -8.45
N GLY A 255 10.32 48.12 -7.81
CA GLY A 255 9.54 47.75 -6.63
C GLY A 255 8.57 46.59 -6.87
N PHE A 256 8.07 46.43 -8.10
CA PHE A 256 7.23 45.29 -8.48
C PHE A 256 8.01 43.97 -8.45
N THR A 257 9.22 43.95 -9.03
CA THR A 257 10.10 42.77 -9.03
C THR A 257 10.52 42.41 -7.60
N VAL A 258 10.81 43.40 -6.75
CA VAL A 258 11.09 43.19 -5.32
C VAL A 258 9.92 42.52 -4.62
N ALA A 259 8.68 42.98 -4.85
CA ALA A 259 7.48 42.39 -4.27
C ALA A 259 7.28 40.93 -4.74
N MET A 260 7.57 40.61 -6.00
CA MET A 260 7.55 39.24 -6.51
C MET A 260 8.58 38.34 -5.81
N GLY A 261 9.77 38.86 -5.50
CA GLY A 261 10.79 38.13 -4.75
C GLY A 261 10.31 37.73 -3.36
N VAL A 262 9.73 38.68 -2.63
CA VAL A 262 9.14 38.42 -1.31
C VAL A 262 7.98 37.44 -1.41
N TRP A 263 7.10 37.60 -2.40
CA TRP A 263 5.98 36.68 -2.64
C TRP A 263 6.48 35.25 -2.89
N THR A 264 7.54 35.08 -3.69
CA THR A 264 8.09 33.75 -4.00
C THR A 264 8.60 33.04 -2.74
N TRP A 265 9.26 33.77 -1.82
CA TRP A 265 9.67 33.21 -0.53
C TRP A 265 8.48 32.84 0.37
N LEU A 266 7.45 33.70 0.42
CA LEU A 266 6.23 33.40 1.18
C LEU A 266 5.51 32.17 0.61
N TYR A 267 5.48 32.04 -0.72
CA TYR A 267 4.91 30.90 -1.41
C TYR A 267 5.63 29.60 -1.04
N LEU A 268 6.97 29.59 -1.07
CA LEU A 268 7.78 28.44 -0.68
C LEU A 268 7.46 27.95 0.75
N ILE A 269 7.33 28.87 1.71
CA ILE A 269 6.94 28.56 3.09
C ILE A 269 5.51 28.01 3.13
N ALA A 270 4.56 28.67 2.47
CA ALA A 270 3.15 28.31 2.49
C ALA A 270 2.91 26.92 1.88
N PHE A 271 3.61 26.59 0.80
CA PHE A 271 3.56 25.31 0.12
C PHE A 271 4.00 24.15 1.03
N HIS A 272 5.14 24.29 1.70
CA HIS A 272 5.62 23.28 2.64
C HIS A 272 4.72 23.16 3.88
N ALA A 273 4.25 24.30 4.41
CA ALA A 273 3.29 24.32 5.50
C ALA A 273 1.98 23.60 5.13
N TYR A 274 1.50 23.75 3.89
CA TYR A 274 0.32 23.05 3.40
C TYR A 274 0.47 21.52 3.47
N PHE A 275 1.62 20.95 3.08
CA PHE A 275 1.85 19.51 3.20
C PHE A 275 1.89 19.03 4.65
N PHE A 276 2.51 19.81 5.55
CA PHE A 276 2.54 19.48 6.97
C PHE A 276 1.16 19.55 7.62
N VAL A 277 0.34 20.54 7.27
CA VAL A 277 -1.02 20.73 7.84
C VAL A 277 -1.99 19.69 7.30
N ARG A 278 -2.01 19.45 5.98
CA ARG A 278 -2.93 18.47 5.37
C ARG A 278 -2.54 17.02 5.62
N LYS A 279 -1.34 16.77 6.15
CA LYS A 279 -0.80 15.43 6.39
C LYS A 279 -0.97 14.49 5.19
N LYS A 280 -0.77 15.00 3.97
CA LYS A 280 -0.80 14.16 2.76
C LYS A 280 0.37 13.21 2.83
N GLU A 281 0.12 11.98 3.26
CA GLU A 281 1.17 11.01 3.58
C GLU A 281 2.15 10.81 2.44
N GLY A 282 1.65 10.59 1.21
CA GLY A 282 2.50 10.44 0.01
C GLY A 282 3.50 11.58 -0.16
N CYS A 283 3.11 12.82 0.12
CA CYS A 283 4.01 13.97 0.06
C CYS A 283 4.97 13.99 1.26
N LEU A 284 4.50 13.70 2.47
CA LEU A 284 5.35 13.65 3.67
C LEU A 284 6.41 12.54 3.60
N VAL A 285 6.06 11.40 3.00
CA VAL A 285 6.98 10.32 2.64
C VAL A 285 8.12 10.86 1.77
N GLU A 286 7.75 11.59 0.72
CA GLU A 286 8.68 12.08 -0.29
C GLU A 286 9.61 13.13 0.34
N LEU A 287 9.04 14.08 1.10
CA LEU A 287 9.83 15.05 1.89
C LEU A 287 10.77 14.33 2.87
N ALA A 288 10.29 13.30 3.59
CA ALA A 288 11.12 12.54 4.51
C ALA A 288 12.25 11.81 3.79
N SER A 289 12.01 11.26 2.59
CA SER A 289 13.08 10.60 1.82
C SER A 289 14.16 11.55 1.32
N ASN A 290 13.89 12.86 1.25
CA ASN A 290 14.85 13.87 0.84
C ASN A 290 15.57 14.50 2.04
N HIS A 291 14.82 15.00 3.04
CA HIS A 291 15.39 15.69 4.22
C HIS A 291 15.94 14.74 5.27
N LEU A 292 15.42 13.51 5.35
CA LEU A 292 15.78 12.48 6.32
C LEU A 292 16.27 11.19 5.63
N ALA A 293 16.91 11.33 4.46
CA ALA A 293 17.28 10.24 3.57
C ALA A 293 17.99 9.06 4.25
N VAL A 294 18.96 9.31 5.14
CA VAL A 294 19.70 8.26 5.87
C VAL A 294 18.87 7.71 7.03
N TRP A 295 18.05 8.56 7.67
CA TRP A 295 17.19 8.16 8.78
C TRP A 295 16.08 7.20 8.37
N VAL A 296 15.44 7.45 7.22
CA VAL A 296 14.37 6.61 6.67
C VAL A 296 14.88 5.49 5.76
N ALA A 297 16.19 5.30 5.68
CA ALA A 297 16.78 4.30 4.81
C ALA A 297 16.48 2.87 5.31
N PRO A 298 16.16 1.91 4.41
CA PRO A 298 15.76 0.56 4.81
C PRO A 298 16.93 -0.25 5.40
N MET A 299 16.64 -1.18 6.31
CA MET A 299 17.61 -2.05 6.96
C MET A 299 17.69 -3.43 6.29
N GLU A 300 18.78 -4.17 6.48
CA GLU A 300 19.06 -5.46 5.82
C GLU A 300 18.10 -6.57 6.28
N ALA A 301 17.60 -6.51 7.52
CA ALA A 301 16.58 -7.45 7.98
C ALA A 301 15.24 -7.29 7.22
N ASP A 302 15.09 -6.21 6.45
CA ASP A 302 13.95 -5.99 5.58
C ASP A 302 14.16 -6.67 4.20
N PHE A 303 15.34 -7.25 3.94
CA PHE A 303 15.62 -7.98 2.70
C PHE A 303 16.20 -9.37 2.99
N PRO A 304 15.48 -10.46 2.68
CA PRO A 304 16.04 -11.79 2.81
C PRO A 304 17.32 -11.90 1.96
N GLN A 305 18.45 -12.20 2.62
CA GLN A 305 19.71 -12.46 1.92
C GLN A 305 19.49 -13.63 0.95
N ARG A 306 19.66 -13.38 -0.35
CA ARG A 306 19.75 -14.46 -1.34
C ARG A 306 21.08 -15.17 -1.16
N SER A 307 21.08 -16.19 -0.32
CA SER A 307 22.18 -17.15 -0.23
C SER A 307 22.21 -17.99 -1.51
N GLY A 308 23.32 -17.96 -2.25
CA GLY A 308 23.68 -19.08 -3.12
C GLY A 308 23.91 -18.85 -4.61
N VAL A 309 24.21 -17.64 -5.11
CA VAL A 309 24.69 -17.50 -6.50
C VAL A 309 26.03 -16.76 -6.52
N SER A 310 27.12 -17.52 -6.55
CA SER A 310 28.50 -17.00 -6.64
C SER A 310 28.99 -16.80 -8.08
N ASP A 311 28.23 -17.21 -9.09
CA ASP A 311 28.68 -17.21 -10.49
C ASP A 311 28.11 -16.02 -11.29
N ASP A 312 28.26 -14.81 -10.75
CA ASP A 312 27.91 -13.59 -11.50
C ASP A 312 29.08 -13.13 -12.36
N THR A 313 28.93 -13.24 -13.68
CA THR A 313 29.79 -12.52 -14.63
C THR A 313 29.66 -11.00 -14.42
N TRP A 314 30.69 -10.22 -14.80
CA TRP A 314 30.67 -8.74 -14.66
C TRP A 314 29.43 -8.08 -15.27
N SER A 315 28.93 -8.62 -16.39
CA SER A 315 27.73 -8.12 -17.07
C SER A 315 26.44 -8.42 -16.31
N THR A 316 26.32 -9.60 -15.68
CA THR A 316 25.15 -9.92 -14.83
C THR A 316 25.19 -9.11 -13.54
N TRP A 317 26.37 -8.90 -12.96
CA TRP A 317 26.57 -8.05 -11.80
C TRP A 317 26.13 -6.61 -12.06
N TRP A 318 26.60 -5.98 -13.16
CA TRP A 318 26.22 -4.61 -13.51
C TRP A 318 24.74 -4.48 -13.84
N ARG A 319 24.18 -5.41 -14.62
CA ARG A 319 22.75 -5.43 -14.94
C ARG A 319 21.92 -5.50 -13.67
N ARG A 320 22.30 -6.37 -12.73
CA ARG A 320 21.64 -6.48 -11.43
C ARG A 320 21.77 -5.17 -10.66
N LYS A 321 22.98 -4.60 -10.55
CA LYS A 321 23.20 -3.33 -9.86
C LYS A 321 22.37 -2.18 -10.43
N TRP A 322 22.31 -2.08 -11.75
CA TRP A 322 21.48 -1.10 -12.43
C TRP A 322 20.01 -1.28 -12.09
N GLN A 323 19.46 -2.49 -12.28
CA GLN A 323 18.05 -2.79 -12.04
C GLN A 323 17.64 -2.67 -10.57
N GLU A 324 18.54 -3.02 -9.65
CA GLU A 324 18.22 -3.14 -8.23
C GLU A 324 18.50 -1.89 -7.41
N ASP A 325 19.52 -1.10 -7.80
CA ASP A 325 20.02 0.02 -7.00
C ASP A 325 19.80 1.37 -7.69
N VAL A 326 20.12 1.48 -8.98
CA VAL A 326 20.07 2.78 -9.69
C VAL A 326 18.66 3.07 -10.24
N LEU A 327 18.07 2.09 -10.91
CA LEU A 327 16.78 2.25 -11.57
C LEU A 327 15.65 2.64 -10.61
N PRO A 328 15.55 2.10 -9.37
CA PRO A 328 14.56 2.56 -8.40
C PRO A 328 14.75 4.02 -7.96
N VAL A 329 16.00 4.50 -7.89
CA VAL A 329 16.29 5.91 -7.57
C VAL A 329 15.79 6.81 -8.69
N ILE A 330 16.04 6.44 -9.95
CA ILE A 330 15.54 7.19 -11.12
C ILE A 330 14.01 7.12 -11.18
N TYR A 331 13.42 5.94 -10.93
CA TYR A 331 11.98 5.76 -10.90
C TYR A 331 11.28 6.69 -9.89
N LYS A 332 11.85 6.85 -8.68
CA LYS A 332 11.31 7.75 -7.66
C LYS A 332 11.16 9.19 -8.14
N GLN A 333 12.09 9.66 -8.98
CA GLN A 333 12.08 11.01 -9.54
C GLN A 333 10.98 11.26 -10.57
N VAL A 334 10.39 10.19 -11.12
CA VAL A 334 9.34 10.26 -12.15
C VAL A 334 7.98 9.78 -11.64
N THR A 335 7.81 9.62 -10.32
CA THR A 335 6.54 9.17 -9.74
C THR A 335 5.45 10.25 -9.92
N PRO A 336 4.16 9.87 -10.03
CA PRO A 336 3.06 10.83 -10.15
C PRO A 336 3.00 11.78 -8.95
N THR A 337 3.31 11.30 -7.75
CA THR A 337 3.40 12.12 -6.54
C THR A 337 4.50 13.18 -6.65
N LYS A 338 5.71 12.79 -7.07
CA LYS A 338 6.81 13.75 -7.26
C LYS A 338 6.49 14.74 -8.38
N MET A 339 5.93 14.27 -9.49
CA MET A 339 5.48 15.13 -10.59
C MET A 339 4.43 16.14 -10.13
N PHE A 340 3.44 15.73 -9.33
CA PHE A 340 2.44 16.61 -8.75
C PHE A 340 3.08 17.68 -7.85
N MET A 341 4.02 17.28 -6.99
CA MET A 341 4.78 18.24 -6.17
C MET A 341 5.57 19.22 -7.03
N LEU A 342 6.31 18.72 -8.03
CA LEU A 342 7.08 19.55 -8.97
C LEU A 342 6.19 20.55 -9.72
N CYS A 343 4.99 20.14 -10.15
CA CYS A 343 4.05 21.05 -10.82
C CYS A 343 3.54 22.15 -9.90
N ILE A 344 3.14 21.82 -8.66
CA ILE A 344 2.65 22.83 -7.72
C ILE A 344 3.75 23.82 -7.35
N GLU A 345 4.97 23.34 -7.16
CA GLU A 345 6.11 24.17 -6.78
C GLU A 345 6.63 25.01 -7.95
N ASN A 346 6.98 24.35 -9.06
CA ASN A 346 7.71 24.99 -10.15
C ASN A 346 6.84 25.78 -11.12
N VAL A 347 5.54 25.48 -11.28
CA VAL A 347 4.71 26.22 -12.26
C VAL A 347 4.54 27.70 -11.85
N PRO A 348 4.16 28.03 -10.59
CA PRO A 348 4.08 29.42 -10.17
C PRO A 348 5.43 30.15 -10.24
N GLN A 349 6.52 29.45 -9.91
CA GLN A 349 7.88 29.99 -10.01
C GLN A 349 8.33 30.22 -11.45
N ALA A 350 7.95 29.34 -12.38
CA ALA A 350 8.24 29.52 -13.80
C ALA A 350 7.53 30.76 -14.35
N ILE A 351 6.28 31.01 -13.92
CA ILE A 351 5.53 32.22 -14.29
C ILE A 351 6.25 33.47 -13.77
N THR A 352 6.66 33.49 -12.50
CA THR A 352 7.39 34.65 -11.95
C THR A 352 8.77 34.80 -12.57
N ALA A 353 9.47 33.71 -12.89
CA ALA A 353 10.73 33.73 -13.60
C ALA A 353 10.58 34.33 -15.01
N ILE A 354 9.57 33.94 -15.79
CA ILE A 354 9.31 34.54 -17.11
C ILE A 354 9.08 36.05 -16.99
N ILE A 355 8.27 36.49 -16.01
CA ILE A 355 8.03 37.92 -15.78
C ILE A 355 9.34 38.64 -15.41
N TYR A 356 10.13 38.05 -14.52
CA TYR A 356 11.44 38.57 -14.15
C TYR A 356 12.36 38.72 -15.37
N GLU A 357 12.48 37.68 -16.20
CA GLU A 357 13.32 37.69 -17.41
C GLU A 357 12.95 38.81 -18.38
N VAL A 358 11.65 39.06 -18.57
CA VAL A 358 11.12 40.14 -19.41
C VAL A 358 11.43 41.53 -18.84
N LEU A 359 11.32 41.71 -17.52
CA LEU A 359 11.50 43.01 -16.87
C LEU A 359 12.98 43.36 -16.63
N GLU A 360 13.81 42.36 -16.34
CA GLU A 360 15.18 42.53 -15.85
C GLU A 360 16.26 42.30 -16.91
N GLY A 361 15.86 41.96 -18.14
CA GLY A 361 16.76 41.88 -19.29
C GLY A 361 17.56 40.59 -19.41
N GLY A 362 17.03 39.46 -18.93
CA GLY A 362 17.72 38.17 -19.02
C GLY A 362 18.53 37.78 -17.78
N SER A 363 18.51 36.50 -17.41
CA SER A 363 19.45 35.86 -16.48
C SER A 363 19.62 34.38 -16.87
N PRO A 364 20.79 33.97 -17.38
CA PRO A 364 21.03 32.58 -17.76
C PRO A 364 20.74 31.60 -16.61
N VAL A 365 21.03 32.01 -15.38
CA VAL A 365 20.81 31.20 -14.18
C VAL A 365 19.32 31.04 -13.88
N VAL A 366 18.54 32.12 -13.94
CA VAL A 366 17.09 32.04 -13.72
C VAL A 366 16.43 31.20 -14.82
N THR A 367 16.80 31.42 -16.09
CA THR A 367 16.32 30.65 -17.23
C THR A 367 16.63 29.16 -17.08
N ILE A 368 17.89 28.80 -16.79
CA ILE A 368 18.28 27.38 -16.68
C ILE A 368 17.60 26.72 -15.48
N LEU A 369 17.69 27.36 -14.30
CA LEU A 369 17.27 26.72 -13.07
C LEU A 369 15.75 26.71 -12.89
N ASN A 370 15.05 27.81 -13.19
CA ASN A 370 13.60 27.92 -12.93
C ASN A 370 12.73 27.56 -14.14
N LEU A 371 13.30 27.51 -15.35
CA LEU A 371 12.55 27.14 -16.57
C LEU A 371 13.05 25.82 -17.15
N CYS A 372 14.31 25.75 -17.61
CA CYS A 372 14.80 24.60 -18.36
C CYS A 372 14.78 23.30 -17.53
N ILE A 373 15.35 23.31 -16.32
CA ILE A 373 15.43 22.12 -15.48
C ILE A 373 14.03 21.60 -15.10
N PRO A 374 13.10 22.41 -14.58
CA PRO A 374 11.74 21.94 -14.26
C PRO A 374 10.99 21.42 -15.48
N VAL A 375 11.10 22.08 -16.64
CA VAL A 375 10.48 21.60 -17.88
C VAL A 375 11.02 20.22 -18.28
N ILE A 376 12.35 20.03 -18.20
CA ILE A 376 12.98 18.74 -18.48
C ILE A 376 12.53 17.69 -17.46
N GLN A 377 12.46 18.02 -16.17
CA GLN A 377 12.03 17.09 -15.12
C GLN A 377 10.57 16.67 -15.30
N ILE A 378 9.66 17.61 -15.57
CA ILE A 378 8.25 17.32 -15.82
C ILE A 378 8.11 16.49 -17.10
N ALA A 379 8.77 16.87 -18.19
CA ALA A 379 8.73 16.10 -19.44
C ALA A 379 9.31 14.69 -19.27
N ALA A 380 10.44 14.55 -18.57
CA ALA A 380 11.04 13.27 -18.26
C ALA A 380 10.11 12.42 -17.38
N SER A 381 9.40 13.03 -16.43
CA SER A 381 8.43 12.32 -15.60
C SER A 381 7.30 11.74 -16.43
N PHE A 382 6.71 12.52 -17.33
CA PHE A 382 5.67 12.04 -18.25
C PHE A 382 6.17 10.95 -19.21
N LEU A 383 7.33 11.15 -19.82
CA LEU A 383 7.85 10.25 -20.86
C LEU A 383 8.43 8.95 -20.29
N LEU A 384 9.09 9.02 -19.13
CA LEU A 384 9.84 7.90 -18.56
C LEU A 384 9.08 7.13 -17.48
N PHE A 385 7.98 7.65 -16.92
CA PHE A 385 7.26 6.99 -15.83
C PHE A 385 6.85 5.55 -16.18
N LYS A 386 6.07 5.35 -17.25
CA LYS A 386 5.59 4.00 -17.65
C LYS A 386 6.74 3.01 -17.93
N PRO A 387 7.75 3.32 -18.77
CA PRO A 387 8.82 2.37 -19.05
C PRO A 387 9.69 2.10 -17.81
N LEU A 388 9.99 3.12 -17.00
CA LEU A 388 10.75 2.92 -15.76
C LEU A 388 9.97 2.07 -14.77
N ARG A 389 8.66 2.33 -14.59
CA ARG A 389 7.77 1.55 -13.73
C ARG A 389 7.81 0.06 -14.06
N GLN A 390 7.70 -0.28 -15.34
CA GLN A 390 7.81 -1.66 -15.82
C GLN A 390 9.18 -2.27 -15.56
N ALA A 391 10.24 -1.49 -15.80
CA ALA A 391 11.61 -1.94 -15.62
C ALA A 391 11.99 -2.15 -14.13
N VAL A 392 11.34 -1.44 -13.19
CA VAL A 392 11.50 -1.64 -11.73
C VAL A 392 10.57 -2.69 -11.14
N ALA A 393 9.85 -3.49 -11.93
CA ALA A 393 9.04 -4.61 -11.41
C ALA A 393 9.80 -5.55 -10.44
N PRO A 394 11.10 -5.89 -10.65
CA PRO A 394 11.87 -6.68 -9.68
C PRO A 394 12.06 -5.97 -8.34
N PHE A 395 12.17 -4.64 -8.33
CA PHE A 395 12.24 -3.85 -7.10
C PHE A 395 10.92 -3.93 -6.34
N PHE A 396 9.79 -3.70 -7.02
CA PHE A 396 8.47 -3.84 -6.40
C PHE A 396 8.22 -5.22 -5.82
N ALA A 397 8.60 -6.27 -6.55
CA ALA A 397 8.45 -7.64 -6.08
C ALA A 397 9.20 -7.88 -4.77
N ARG A 398 10.45 -7.41 -4.65
CA ARG A 398 11.24 -7.56 -3.40
C ARG A 398 10.68 -6.74 -2.25
N GLN A 399 10.25 -5.51 -2.52
CA GLN A 399 9.65 -4.65 -1.49
C GLN A 399 8.33 -5.21 -0.99
N LEU A 400 7.52 -5.76 -1.90
CA LEU A 400 6.24 -6.39 -1.56
C LEU A 400 6.46 -7.72 -0.82
N ASP A 401 7.45 -8.51 -1.24
CA ASP A 401 7.87 -9.74 -0.56
C ASP A 401 8.31 -9.46 0.88
N ALA A 402 9.13 -8.43 1.07
CA ALA A 402 9.55 -7.94 2.39
C ALA A 402 8.35 -7.46 3.23
N ALA A 403 7.47 -6.65 2.66
CA ALA A 403 6.29 -6.13 3.35
C ALA A 403 5.34 -7.26 3.79
N LEU A 404 5.17 -8.30 2.97
CA LEU A 404 4.36 -9.47 3.31
C LEU A 404 5.00 -10.31 4.42
N ASP A 405 6.32 -10.49 4.40
CA ASP A 405 7.04 -11.21 5.48
C ASP A 405 6.91 -10.51 6.83
N THR A 406 7.13 -9.19 6.84
CA THR A 406 7.14 -8.38 8.07
C THR A 406 5.75 -7.99 8.55
N LYS A 407 4.70 -8.31 7.77
CA LYS A 407 3.33 -7.82 7.97
C LYS A 407 3.24 -6.29 7.98
N ASP A 408 4.10 -5.63 7.20
CA ASP A 408 4.06 -4.17 7.05
C ASP A 408 2.96 -3.79 6.05
N GLU A 409 1.73 -3.68 6.56
CA GLU A 409 0.56 -3.34 5.77
C GLU A 409 0.69 -1.98 5.06
N MET A 410 1.44 -1.06 5.64
CA MET A 410 1.59 0.28 5.12
C MET A 410 2.56 0.33 3.95
N LEU A 411 3.73 -0.30 4.10
CA LEU A 411 4.67 -0.44 3.01
C LEU A 411 3.98 -1.17 1.85
N ARG A 412 3.24 -2.24 2.14
CA ARG A 412 2.41 -2.94 1.15
C ARG A 412 1.47 -1.96 0.45
N ASN A 413 0.57 -1.30 1.18
CA ASN A 413 -0.45 -0.41 0.60
C ASN A 413 0.18 0.75 -0.20
N ARG A 414 1.30 1.31 0.28
CA ARG A 414 2.09 2.30 -0.45
C ARG A 414 2.58 1.74 -1.78
N LEU A 415 3.19 0.55 -1.79
CA LEU A 415 3.69 -0.06 -3.03
C LEU A 415 2.55 -0.32 -4.02
N LEU A 416 1.37 -0.73 -3.53
CA LEU A 416 0.20 -0.96 -4.37
C LEU A 416 -0.28 0.33 -5.05
N LEU A 417 -0.32 1.43 -4.29
CA LEU A 417 -0.71 2.76 -4.80
C LEU A 417 0.37 3.37 -5.71
N GLU A 418 1.63 3.35 -5.28
CA GLU A 418 2.77 3.95 -6.01
C GLU A 418 3.02 3.27 -7.35
N ALA A 419 2.79 1.95 -7.44
CA ALA A 419 2.91 1.21 -8.69
C ALA A 419 1.64 1.28 -9.56
N GLU A 420 0.55 1.88 -9.06
CA GLU A 420 -0.77 1.92 -9.69
C GLU A 420 -1.25 0.54 -10.18
N PHE A 421 -1.05 -0.52 -9.37
CA PHE A 421 -1.36 -1.89 -9.79
C PHE A 421 -2.84 -2.09 -10.16
N SER A 422 -3.74 -1.23 -9.67
CA SER A 422 -5.17 -1.25 -10.00
C SER A 422 -5.43 -0.90 -11.46
N SER A 423 -4.52 -0.12 -12.07
CA SER A 423 -4.59 0.31 -13.47
C SER A 423 -3.73 -0.54 -14.41
N ASP A 424 -2.68 -1.21 -13.90
CA ASP A 424 -1.70 -1.95 -14.70
C ASP A 424 -1.51 -3.39 -14.21
N PHE A 425 -2.46 -4.26 -14.59
CA PHE A 425 -2.38 -5.69 -14.28
C PHE A 425 -1.19 -6.39 -14.97
N GLY A 426 -0.64 -5.82 -16.05
CA GLY A 426 0.55 -6.34 -16.71
C GLY A 426 1.78 -6.23 -15.80
N LEU A 427 1.96 -5.05 -15.19
CA LEU A 427 2.97 -4.83 -14.16
C LEU A 427 2.74 -5.73 -12.95
N LEU A 428 1.51 -5.80 -12.45
CA LEU A 428 1.18 -6.64 -11.29
C LEU A 428 1.52 -8.12 -11.56
N ARG A 429 1.24 -8.63 -12.75
CA ARG A 429 1.62 -9.99 -13.17
C ARG A 429 3.15 -10.15 -13.21
N ALA A 430 3.88 -9.16 -13.70
CA ALA A 430 5.35 -9.18 -13.72
C ALA A 430 5.97 -9.13 -12.31
N VAL A 431 5.31 -8.46 -11.37
CA VAL A 431 5.67 -8.44 -9.94
C VAL A 431 5.35 -9.78 -9.29
N ALA A 432 4.12 -10.29 -9.46
CA ALA A 432 3.66 -11.58 -8.93
C ALA A 432 4.60 -12.74 -9.29
N ALA A 433 5.10 -12.78 -10.53
CA ALA A 433 6.03 -13.80 -11.00
C ALA A 433 7.40 -13.80 -10.28
N ARG A 434 7.70 -12.77 -9.49
CA ARG A 434 8.97 -12.56 -8.78
C ARG A 434 8.84 -12.46 -7.27
N VAL A 435 7.62 -12.47 -6.71
CA VAL A 435 7.39 -12.50 -5.26
C VAL A 435 7.67 -13.92 -4.76
N ASN A 436 8.57 -14.05 -3.79
CA ASN A 436 9.00 -15.35 -3.26
C ASN A 436 8.31 -15.73 -1.93
N PHE A 437 7.44 -14.86 -1.39
CA PHE A 437 6.74 -15.02 -0.11
C PHE A 437 6.07 -16.39 -0.03
N PHE A 438 5.31 -16.75 -1.07
CA PHE A 438 4.60 -18.01 -1.15
C PHE A 438 5.54 -19.22 -1.26
N GLU A 439 6.72 -19.09 -1.89
CA GLU A 439 7.69 -20.19 -1.94
C GLU A 439 8.29 -20.47 -0.55
N ARG A 440 8.51 -19.42 0.25
CA ARG A 440 9.05 -19.55 1.60
C ARG A 440 8.03 -20.04 2.61
N ALA A 441 6.79 -19.59 2.48
CA ALA A 441 5.69 -20.08 3.30
C ALA A 441 5.32 -21.54 2.95
N PHE A 442 5.58 -22.00 1.71
CA PHE A 442 5.18 -23.33 1.20
C PHE A 442 6.28 -24.04 0.40
N PRO A 443 7.38 -24.46 1.05
CA PRO A 443 8.54 -25.02 0.35
C PRO A 443 8.26 -26.35 -0.36
N ASP A 444 7.35 -27.17 0.17
CA ASP A 444 7.09 -28.53 -0.34
C ASP A 444 6.02 -28.58 -1.43
N GLY A 445 5.07 -27.63 -1.41
CA GLY A 445 3.90 -27.63 -2.29
C GLY A 445 4.20 -27.21 -3.74
N PHE A 446 5.11 -26.23 -3.93
CA PHE A 446 5.38 -25.65 -5.25
C PHE A 446 6.63 -26.19 -5.95
N ARG A 447 7.43 -27.05 -5.31
CA ARG A 447 8.75 -27.47 -5.82
C ARG A 447 8.72 -28.60 -6.86
N ARG A 448 7.65 -29.40 -6.95
CA ARG A 448 7.77 -30.73 -7.57
C ARG A 448 7.66 -30.82 -9.11
N GLU A 449 7.07 -29.86 -9.83
CA GLU A 449 6.89 -30.01 -11.30
C GLU A 449 6.87 -28.66 -12.04
N GLY A 450 7.48 -28.59 -13.23
CA GLY A 450 7.60 -27.34 -14.02
C GLY A 450 6.26 -26.71 -14.43
N ALA A 451 5.19 -27.51 -14.56
CA ALA A 451 3.83 -27.02 -14.81
C ALA A 451 3.28 -26.16 -13.66
N LEU A 452 3.77 -26.36 -12.42
CA LEU A 452 3.34 -25.60 -11.25
C LEU A 452 3.79 -24.13 -11.29
N ARG A 453 4.82 -23.77 -12.05
CA ARG A 453 5.31 -22.38 -12.03
C ARG A 453 4.31 -21.39 -12.61
N GLN A 454 3.61 -21.77 -13.67
CA GLN A 454 2.56 -20.93 -14.27
C GLN A 454 1.33 -20.85 -13.37
N HIS A 455 0.86 -21.99 -12.86
CA HIS A 455 -0.25 -22.03 -11.89
C HIS A 455 0.04 -21.22 -10.63
N ARG A 456 1.26 -21.35 -10.09
CA ARG A 456 1.73 -20.56 -8.96
C ARG A 456 1.71 -19.06 -9.25
N ASN A 457 2.30 -18.64 -10.38
CA ASN A 457 2.33 -17.22 -10.72
C ASN A 457 0.92 -16.66 -10.93
N ASP A 458 -0.01 -17.45 -11.47
CA ASP A 458 -1.43 -17.09 -11.60
C ASP A 458 -2.12 -16.97 -10.22
N PHE A 459 -1.91 -17.93 -9.33
CA PHE A 459 -2.40 -17.88 -7.95
C PHE A 459 -1.89 -16.64 -7.21
N ILE A 460 -0.58 -16.39 -7.23
CA ILE A 460 0.03 -15.21 -6.61
C ILE A 460 -0.55 -13.93 -7.23
N PHE A 461 -0.70 -13.90 -8.56
CA PHE A 461 -1.31 -12.76 -9.25
C PHE A 461 -2.74 -12.51 -8.79
N ARG A 462 -3.58 -13.54 -8.66
CA ARG A 462 -4.97 -13.41 -8.17
C ARG A 462 -5.02 -12.94 -6.72
N CYS A 463 -4.18 -13.49 -5.86
CA CYS A 463 -4.01 -13.03 -4.48
C CYS A 463 -3.62 -11.54 -4.43
N LEU A 464 -2.60 -11.13 -5.18
CA LEU A 464 -2.17 -9.73 -5.22
C LEU A 464 -3.22 -8.82 -5.88
N LYS A 465 -3.94 -9.31 -6.91
CA LYS A 465 -5.03 -8.58 -7.55
C LYS A 465 -6.12 -8.29 -6.53
N ALA A 466 -6.50 -9.27 -5.71
CA ALA A 466 -7.49 -9.09 -4.65
C ALA A 466 -7.07 -8.05 -3.61
N LEU A 467 -5.77 -7.89 -3.34
CA LEU A 467 -5.27 -6.82 -2.44
C LEU A 467 -5.44 -5.42 -3.02
N VAL A 468 -5.48 -5.31 -4.35
CA VAL A 468 -5.48 -4.05 -5.09
C VAL A 468 -6.89 -3.65 -5.53
N THR A 469 -7.77 -4.63 -5.76
CA THR A 469 -9.18 -4.43 -6.09
C THR A 469 -10.04 -4.42 -4.82
N ASP A 470 -11.37 -4.44 -4.96
CA ASP A 470 -12.35 -4.37 -3.87
C ASP A 470 -12.42 -5.64 -2.97
N GLY A 471 -11.29 -6.33 -2.78
CA GLY A 471 -11.24 -7.54 -1.95
C GLY A 471 -11.90 -8.77 -2.58
N HIS A 472 -12.22 -8.77 -3.87
CA HIS A 472 -12.72 -9.97 -4.55
C HIS A 472 -11.56 -10.88 -4.96
N LEU A 473 -11.36 -11.96 -4.22
CA LEU A 473 -10.40 -13.00 -4.54
C LEU A 473 -11.08 -14.10 -5.36
N ASP A 474 -10.99 -13.93 -6.69
CA ASP A 474 -11.48 -14.90 -7.65
C ASP A 474 -10.44 -16.00 -7.91
N LEU A 475 -10.71 -17.19 -7.40
CA LEU A 475 -9.96 -18.42 -7.66
C LEU A 475 -10.81 -19.45 -8.42
N SER A 476 -11.91 -19.03 -9.07
CA SER A 476 -12.82 -19.94 -9.75
C SER A 476 -12.23 -20.61 -11.01
N ASP A 477 -12.73 -21.81 -11.33
CA ASP A 477 -12.50 -22.54 -12.59
C ASP A 477 -11.01 -22.73 -12.95
N ARG A 478 -10.19 -23.14 -11.97
CA ARG A 478 -8.74 -23.30 -12.17
C ARG A 478 -8.34 -24.71 -12.59
N GLY A 479 -9.31 -25.62 -12.74
CA GLY A 479 -9.05 -27.01 -13.11
C GLY A 479 -8.09 -27.66 -12.12
N LEU A 480 -8.27 -27.43 -10.81
CA LEU A 480 -7.45 -28.01 -9.74
C LEU A 480 -7.70 -29.53 -9.54
N GLU A 481 -8.19 -30.20 -10.59
CA GLU A 481 -8.53 -31.62 -10.62
C GLU A 481 -7.28 -32.47 -10.33
N GLY A 482 -7.27 -33.14 -9.17
CA GLY A 482 -6.16 -34.00 -8.76
C GLY A 482 -5.92 -34.02 -7.25
N ARG A 483 -5.45 -35.16 -6.71
CA ARG A 483 -5.19 -35.32 -5.27
C ARG A 483 -4.01 -34.46 -4.82
N GLY A 484 -4.23 -33.18 -4.50
CA GLY A 484 -3.30 -32.35 -3.74
C GLY A 484 -3.19 -30.89 -4.18
N GLY A 485 -3.61 -30.53 -5.40
CA GLY A 485 -3.47 -29.16 -5.91
C GLY A 485 -4.21 -28.13 -5.06
N ILE A 486 -5.51 -28.39 -4.81
CA ILE A 486 -6.36 -27.48 -4.04
C ILE A 486 -5.92 -27.33 -2.58
N GLN A 487 -5.47 -28.41 -1.94
CA GLN A 487 -5.03 -28.36 -0.54
C GLN A 487 -3.80 -27.47 -0.36
N VAL A 488 -2.82 -27.57 -1.26
CA VAL A 488 -1.62 -26.73 -1.21
C VAL A 488 -2.01 -25.26 -1.36
N GLU A 489 -2.90 -24.94 -2.30
CA GLU A 489 -3.38 -23.58 -2.52
C GLU A 489 -4.25 -23.06 -1.37
N LEU A 490 -5.10 -23.88 -0.76
CA LEU A 490 -5.90 -23.49 0.40
C LEU A 490 -5.04 -23.25 1.64
N GLN A 491 -3.98 -24.03 1.84
CA GLN A 491 -3.00 -23.75 2.90
C GLN A 491 -2.22 -22.45 2.60
N ALA A 492 -1.86 -22.24 1.33
CA ALA A 492 -1.23 -21.00 0.88
C ALA A 492 -2.11 -19.77 1.12
N LEU A 493 -3.38 -19.90 0.77
CA LEU A 493 -4.40 -18.89 0.96
C LEU A 493 -4.63 -18.62 2.45
N LYS A 494 -4.74 -19.66 3.27
CA LYS A 494 -4.91 -19.53 4.73
C LYS A 494 -3.81 -18.69 5.35
N HIS A 495 -2.56 -18.96 4.99
CA HIS A 495 -1.44 -18.17 5.49
C HIS A 495 -1.46 -16.75 4.95
N PHE A 496 -1.71 -16.58 3.65
CA PHE A 496 -1.83 -15.25 3.03
C PHE A 496 -2.91 -14.38 3.70
N LEU A 497 -4.11 -14.93 3.93
CA LEU A 497 -5.21 -14.23 4.59
C LEU A 497 -4.87 -13.87 6.03
N ARG A 498 -4.21 -14.78 6.76
CA ARG A 498 -3.74 -14.52 8.14
C ARG A 498 -2.69 -13.41 8.21
N MET A 499 -1.89 -13.23 7.17
CA MET A 499 -0.81 -12.24 7.14
C MET A 499 -1.30 -10.87 6.66
N THR A 500 -2.38 -10.82 5.89
CA THR A 500 -2.79 -9.59 5.20
C THR A 500 -3.80 -8.74 5.98
N HIS A 501 -4.47 -9.28 7.02
CA HIS A 501 -5.39 -8.56 7.93
C HIS A 501 -6.36 -7.59 7.20
N PHE A 502 -6.86 -7.98 6.03
CA PHE A 502 -7.62 -7.08 5.17
C PHE A 502 -9.02 -6.75 5.70
N ALA A 503 -9.51 -5.62 5.22
CA ALA A 503 -10.73 -5.00 5.69
C ALA A 503 -12.02 -5.71 5.27
N THR A 504 -12.02 -6.57 4.21
CA THR A 504 -13.01 -7.63 3.91
C THR A 504 -12.73 -8.32 2.56
N TYR A 505 -12.95 -9.63 2.43
CA TYR A 505 -12.85 -10.37 1.14
C TYR A 505 -14.14 -11.05 0.69
N VAL A 506 -14.35 -11.13 -0.62
CA VAL A 506 -15.21 -12.17 -1.23
C VAL A 506 -14.28 -13.22 -1.82
N LEU A 507 -14.30 -14.42 -1.27
CA LEU A 507 -13.52 -15.58 -1.70
C LEU A 507 -14.35 -16.44 -2.64
N ASP A 508 -14.01 -16.45 -3.92
CA ASP A 508 -14.65 -17.30 -4.92
C ASP A 508 -13.76 -18.51 -5.24
N LEU A 509 -14.19 -19.68 -4.78
CA LEU A 509 -13.55 -20.97 -4.98
C LEU A 509 -14.37 -21.87 -5.94
N SER A 510 -15.38 -21.32 -6.61
CA SER A 510 -16.28 -22.10 -7.46
C SER A 510 -15.56 -22.90 -8.56
N LYS A 511 -16.09 -24.08 -8.90
CA LYS A 511 -15.62 -24.95 -10.00
C LYS A 511 -14.16 -25.41 -9.83
N ASN A 512 -13.75 -25.78 -8.62
CA ASN A 512 -12.41 -26.29 -8.35
C ASN A 512 -12.38 -27.73 -7.82
N GLU A 513 -13.51 -28.43 -7.82
CA GLU A 513 -13.69 -29.73 -7.17
C GLU A 513 -13.35 -29.72 -5.67
N VAL A 514 -13.69 -28.65 -4.94
CA VAL A 514 -13.53 -28.64 -3.46
C VAL A 514 -14.27 -29.84 -2.86
N ARG A 515 -13.58 -30.66 -2.05
CA ARG A 515 -14.14 -31.86 -1.40
C ARG A 515 -14.30 -31.66 0.10
N ASP A 516 -14.91 -32.62 0.78
CA ASP A 516 -15.12 -32.58 2.25
C ASP A 516 -13.82 -32.39 3.05
N GLN A 517 -12.72 -32.98 2.60
CA GLN A 517 -11.41 -32.81 3.25
C GLN A 517 -10.87 -31.36 3.16
N ASP A 518 -11.34 -30.58 2.19
CA ASP A 518 -10.92 -29.20 1.94
C ASP A 518 -11.79 -28.21 2.74
N ALA A 519 -13.01 -28.64 3.10
CA ALA A 519 -13.96 -27.91 3.93
C ALA A 519 -13.35 -27.49 5.28
N GLU A 520 -12.56 -28.34 5.92
CA GLU A 520 -11.85 -28.02 7.18
C GLU A 520 -10.85 -26.87 7.02
N ALA A 521 -10.12 -26.85 5.90
CA ALA A 521 -9.15 -25.80 5.63
C ALA A 521 -9.87 -24.47 5.40
N ILE A 522 -10.97 -24.48 4.64
CA ILE A 522 -11.80 -23.30 4.39
C ILE A 522 -12.47 -22.82 5.68
N ALA A 523 -13.06 -23.71 6.46
CA ALA A 523 -13.63 -23.41 7.77
C ALA A 523 -12.61 -22.73 8.69
N ALA A 524 -11.38 -23.25 8.73
CA ALA A 524 -10.31 -22.60 9.48
C ALA A 524 -9.96 -21.20 8.95
N MET A 525 -10.06 -20.94 7.63
CA MET A 525 -9.85 -19.59 7.09
C MET A 525 -10.93 -18.61 7.56
N LEU A 526 -12.20 -19.04 7.58
CA LEU A 526 -13.33 -18.20 8.00
C LEU A 526 -13.25 -17.72 9.45
N GLN A 527 -12.56 -18.47 10.31
CA GLN A 527 -12.36 -18.12 11.72
C GLN A 527 -11.32 -17.00 11.93
N PHE A 528 -10.35 -16.83 11.03
CA PHE A 528 -9.24 -15.88 11.22
C PHE A 528 -9.24 -14.73 10.22
N ALA A 529 -9.89 -14.91 9.07
CA ALA A 529 -9.93 -13.92 8.02
C ALA A 529 -11.26 -13.16 8.06
N ASN A 530 -11.19 -11.87 7.75
CA ASN A 530 -12.37 -11.03 7.57
C ASN A 530 -12.95 -11.29 6.16
N ILE A 531 -13.58 -12.45 5.99
CA ILE A 531 -14.21 -12.85 4.73
C ILE A 531 -15.69 -12.48 4.83
N LYS A 532 -16.17 -11.65 3.90
CA LYS A 532 -17.58 -11.33 3.69
C LYS A 532 -18.29 -12.37 2.87
N GLY A 533 -17.71 -12.75 1.74
CA GLY A 533 -18.36 -13.67 0.81
C GLY A 533 -17.56 -14.95 0.65
N VAL A 534 -18.23 -16.10 0.61
CA VAL A 534 -17.63 -17.37 0.18
C VAL A 534 -18.49 -17.97 -0.90
N LYS A 535 -17.92 -18.24 -2.08
CA LYS A 535 -18.58 -18.93 -3.18
C LYS A 535 -17.89 -20.26 -3.44
N LEU A 536 -18.64 -21.35 -3.37
CA LEU A 536 -18.19 -22.74 -3.57
C LEU A 536 -19.04 -23.43 -4.63
N GLN A 537 -19.46 -22.65 -5.64
CA GLN A 537 -20.41 -23.09 -6.64
C GLN A 537 -19.80 -24.15 -7.58
N GLY A 538 -20.46 -25.28 -7.83
CA GLY A 538 -19.98 -26.32 -8.74
C GLY A 538 -18.84 -27.18 -8.18
N ASP A 539 -18.68 -27.23 -6.86
CA ASP A 539 -17.69 -28.07 -6.19
C ASP A 539 -18.25 -29.45 -5.76
N ALA A 540 -17.37 -30.35 -5.32
CA ALA A 540 -17.71 -31.73 -4.96
C ALA A 540 -17.88 -31.92 -3.43
N LEU A 541 -18.44 -30.92 -2.76
CA LEU A 541 -18.75 -30.97 -1.34
C LEU A 541 -19.94 -31.90 -1.10
N THR A 542 -19.87 -32.73 -0.07
CA THR A 542 -21.01 -33.52 0.41
C THR A 542 -21.56 -32.92 1.70
N SER A 543 -22.55 -33.58 2.30
CA SER A 543 -23.08 -33.21 3.60
C SER A 543 -22.00 -33.09 4.67
N LYS A 544 -20.94 -33.90 4.62
CA LYS A 544 -19.84 -33.86 5.60
C LYS A 544 -19.04 -32.57 5.51
N GLY A 545 -18.76 -32.08 4.30
CA GLY A 545 -18.10 -30.79 4.11
C GLY A 545 -18.97 -29.62 4.58
N LEU A 546 -20.28 -29.70 4.32
CA LEU A 546 -21.25 -28.69 4.77
C LEU A 546 -21.37 -28.62 6.30
N GLU A 547 -21.36 -29.78 6.97
CA GLU A 547 -21.33 -29.90 8.44
C GLU A 547 -20.13 -29.20 9.08
N VAL A 548 -19.05 -28.96 8.34
CA VAL A 548 -17.86 -28.25 8.83
C VAL A 548 -17.88 -26.77 8.43
N LEU A 549 -18.25 -26.47 7.19
CA LEU A 549 -18.21 -25.12 6.62
C LEU A 549 -19.24 -24.19 7.22
N ILE A 550 -20.49 -24.66 7.33
CA ILE A 550 -21.61 -23.83 7.79
C ILE A 550 -21.34 -23.40 9.25
N PRO A 551 -20.88 -24.30 10.15
CA PRO A 551 -20.38 -23.90 11.46
C PRO A 551 -19.40 -22.76 11.50
N ALA A 552 -18.35 -22.87 10.69
CA ALA A 552 -17.31 -21.87 10.67
C ALA A 552 -17.75 -20.55 10.03
N ALA A 553 -18.59 -20.59 8.99
CA ALA A 553 -19.11 -19.39 8.34
C ALA A 553 -19.97 -18.56 9.29
N PHE A 554 -20.84 -19.20 10.07
CA PHE A 554 -21.74 -18.51 11.00
C PHE A 554 -21.06 -18.12 12.31
N ALA A 555 -20.08 -18.90 12.77
CA ALA A 555 -19.22 -18.49 13.88
C ALA A 555 -18.34 -17.28 13.52
N SER A 556 -18.10 -17.06 12.22
CA SER A 556 -17.41 -15.87 11.73
C SER A 556 -18.33 -14.66 11.80
N SER A 557 -17.88 -13.63 12.51
CA SER A 557 -18.60 -12.36 12.59
C SER A 557 -18.59 -11.53 11.30
N SER A 558 -17.80 -11.94 10.30
CA SER A 558 -17.61 -11.18 9.06
C SER A 558 -18.36 -11.70 7.85
N VAL A 559 -18.79 -12.98 7.85
CA VAL A 559 -19.38 -13.61 6.66
C VAL A 559 -20.81 -13.11 6.46
N GLU A 560 -21.00 -12.35 5.39
CA GLU A 560 -22.26 -11.78 4.92
C GLU A 560 -22.88 -12.64 3.81
N ASP A 561 -22.09 -13.21 2.90
CA ASP A 561 -22.59 -13.97 1.76
C ASP A 561 -21.99 -15.38 1.74
N LEU A 562 -22.84 -16.41 1.73
CA LEU A 562 -22.41 -17.81 1.60
C LEU A 562 -23.16 -18.47 0.43
N CYS A 563 -22.43 -18.80 -0.64
CA CYS A 563 -22.96 -19.42 -1.84
C CYS A 563 -22.39 -20.84 -1.99
N LEU A 564 -23.22 -21.87 -1.88
CA LEU A 564 -22.82 -23.29 -1.83
C LEU A 564 -23.31 -24.12 -3.04
N PHE A 565 -23.74 -23.46 -4.12
CA PHE A 565 -24.41 -24.04 -5.29
C PHE A 565 -23.76 -25.31 -5.86
N ALA A 566 -24.55 -26.29 -6.28
CA ALA A 566 -24.15 -27.46 -7.07
C ALA A 566 -23.06 -28.39 -6.45
N ALA A 567 -23.23 -28.76 -5.19
CA ALA A 567 -22.67 -29.99 -4.63
C ALA A 567 -23.23 -31.22 -5.39
N LYS A 568 -22.47 -31.80 -6.34
CA LYS A 568 -22.93 -32.93 -7.16
C LYS A 568 -23.14 -34.17 -6.29
N ARG A 569 -24.39 -34.46 -5.91
CA ARG A 569 -24.72 -35.64 -5.10
C ARG A 569 -24.48 -36.92 -5.90
N LYS A 570 -23.62 -37.79 -5.38
CA LYS A 570 -23.49 -39.17 -5.85
C LYS A 570 -24.48 -39.98 -5.02
N ASP A 571 -25.46 -40.61 -5.66
CA ASP A 571 -26.57 -41.36 -5.05
C ASP A 571 -26.17 -42.07 -3.74
N THR A 572 -26.51 -41.48 -2.60
CA THR A 572 -26.39 -42.12 -1.29
C THR A 572 -27.77 -42.17 -0.66
N THR A 573 -28.46 -43.28 -0.91
CA THR A 573 -29.73 -43.62 -0.27
C THR A 573 -29.48 -44.02 1.19
N GLY A 574 -29.87 -43.17 2.16
CA GLY A 574 -30.25 -43.65 3.50
C GLY A 574 -29.59 -43.05 4.76
N GLU A 575 -28.72 -42.04 4.69
CA GLU A 575 -27.99 -41.52 5.87
C GLU A 575 -28.21 -40.00 6.10
N ASP A 576 -29.47 -39.54 5.98
CA ASP A 576 -29.82 -38.11 5.86
C ASP A 576 -30.49 -37.48 7.10
N ALA A 577 -31.06 -38.26 8.02
CA ALA A 577 -31.87 -37.71 9.12
C ALA A 577 -31.03 -37.03 10.22
N GLU A 578 -29.93 -37.63 10.68
CA GLU A 578 -29.03 -37.01 11.68
C GLU A 578 -28.34 -35.74 11.15
N LYS A 579 -28.04 -35.72 9.85
CA LYS A 579 -27.37 -34.59 9.18
C LYS A 579 -28.31 -33.39 9.01
N THR A 580 -29.60 -33.66 8.88
CA THR A 580 -30.66 -32.66 8.87
C THR A 580 -30.77 -31.97 10.24
N GLU A 581 -30.70 -32.72 11.33
CA GLU A 581 -30.81 -32.17 12.68
C GLU A 581 -29.60 -31.31 13.07
N ALA A 582 -28.39 -31.72 12.65
CA ALA A 582 -27.18 -30.92 12.83
C ALA A 582 -27.25 -29.57 12.10
N LEU A 583 -27.67 -29.56 10.84
CA LEU A 583 -27.83 -28.33 10.06
C LEU A 583 -28.91 -27.42 10.69
N THR A 584 -30.03 -27.99 11.14
CA THR A 584 -31.14 -27.24 11.78
C THR A 584 -30.69 -26.56 13.06
N ARG A 585 -30.10 -27.33 14.00
CA ARG A 585 -29.60 -26.80 15.28
C ARG A 585 -28.51 -25.76 15.07
N PHE A 586 -27.74 -25.93 13.99
CA PHE A 586 -26.63 -25.06 13.67
C PHE A 586 -27.08 -23.71 13.10
N LEU A 587 -27.99 -23.71 12.12
CA LEU A 587 -28.53 -22.50 11.52
C LEU A 587 -29.40 -21.67 12.51
N ALA A 588 -29.94 -22.30 13.55
CA ALA A 588 -30.65 -21.61 14.63
C ALA A 588 -29.74 -20.73 15.53
N GLY A 589 -28.41 -20.74 15.28
CA GLY A 589 -27.45 -19.83 15.91
C GLY A 589 -27.49 -18.40 15.36
N LYS A 590 -26.77 -17.47 16.00
CA LYS A 590 -26.66 -16.07 15.59
C LYS A 590 -25.89 -15.91 14.27
N SER A 591 -26.57 -16.03 13.14
CA SER A 591 -26.01 -15.68 11.83
C SER A 591 -25.82 -14.18 11.65
N THR A 592 -24.80 -13.80 10.89
CA THR A 592 -24.68 -12.43 10.33
C THR A 592 -24.85 -12.38 8.81
N ALA A 593 -25.07 -13.53 8.16
CA ALA A 593 -25.24 -13.63 6.73
C ALA A 593 -26.47 -12.86 6.25
N ARG A 594 -26.34 -12.18 5.12
CA ARG A 594 -27.38 -11.49 4.34
C ARG A 594 -27.83 -12.29 3.14
N LEU A 595 -26.96 -13.11 2.56
CA LEU A 595 -27.29 -13.99 1.44
C LEU A 595 -26.89 -15.42 1.79
N LEU A 596 -27.86 -16.32 1.76
CA LEU A 596 -27.66 -17.76 1.83
C LEU A 596 -28.15 -18.38 0.53
N ASP A 597 -27.21 -18.67 -0.37
CA ASP A 597 -27.50 -19.28 -1.66
C ASP A 597 -27.19 -20.78 -1.62
N LEU A 598 -28.26 -21.57 -1.60
CA LEU A 598 -28.28 -23.03 -1.59
C LEU A 598 -28.91 -23.59 -2.87
N SER A 599 -28.88 -22.84 -3.97
CA SER A 599 -29.49 -23.32 -5.21
C SER A 599 -28.81 -24.59 -5.75
N GLU A 600 -29.58 -25.46 -6.40
CA GLU A 600 -29.16 -26.73 -7.02
C GLU A 600 -28.32 -27.65 -6.12
N CYS A 601 -28.44 -27.51 -4.80
CA CYS A 601 -27.76 -28.37 -3.83
C CYS A 601 -28.42 -29.75 -3.68
N GLN A 602 -29.54 -30.00 -4.37
CA GLN A 602 -30.37 -31.21 -4.25
C GLN A 602 -30.74 -31.49 -2.79
N LEU A 603 -31.05 -30.43 -2.03
CA LEU A 603 -31.44 -30.53 -0.63
C LEU A 603 -32.68 -31.43 -0.54
N PRO A 604 -32.64 -32.51 0.26
CA PRO A 604 -33.83 -33.29 0.52
C PRO A 604 -34.83 -32.44 1.30
N GLU A 605 -36.12 -32.71 1.12
CA GLU A 605 -37.23 -31.95 1.71
C GLU A 605 -37.09 -31.68 3.24
N PRO A 606 -36.68 -32.64 4.08
CA PRO A 606 -36.43 -32.38 5.51
C PRO A 606 -35.37 -31.30 5.76
N LEU A 607 -34.37 -31.20 4.87
CA LEU A 607 -33.30 -30.22 4.97
C LEU A 607 -33.75 -28.82 4.54
N VAL A 608 -34.65 -28.75 3.55
CA VAL A 608 -35.29 -27.48 3.18
C VAL A 608 -36.13 -26.94 4.34
N GLN A 609 -36.92 -27.81 4.98
CA GLN A 609 -37.70 -27.45 6.17
C GLN A 609 -36.78 -27.01 7.32
N ALA A 610 -35.70 -27.75 7.58
CA ALA A 610 -34.69 -27.40 8.57
C ALA A 610 -34.06 -26.01 8.35
N VAL A 611 -33.61 -25.73 7.12
CA VAL A 611 -33.04 -24.44 6.73
C VAL A 611 -34.06 -23.33 6.97
N ALA A 612 -35.30 -23.57 6.57
CA ALA A 612 -36.38 -22.63 6.76
C ALA A 612 -36.58 -22.33 8.25
N ILE A 613 -36.84 -23.34 9.11
CA ILE A 613 -37.04 -23.15 10.56
C ILE A 613 -35.92 -22.29 11.13
N ALA A 614 -34.70 -22.63 10.75
CA ALA A 614 -33.54 -21.99 11.30
C ALA A 614 -33.38 -20.53 10.85
N VAL A 615 -33.76 -20.18 9.61
CA VAL A 615 -33.86 -18.78 9.15
C VAL A 615 -34.89 -18.00 9.97
N GLY A 616 -36.00 -18.63 10.40
CA GLY A 616 -36.98 -18.01 11.30
C GLY A 616 -36.47 -17.75 12.70
N CYS A 617 -35.57 -18.60 13.18
CA CYS A 617 -34.94 -18.45 14.49
C CYS A 617 -33.82 -17.40 14.53
N MET A 618 -33.45 -16.78 13.41
CA MET A 618 -32.37 -15.80 13.37
C MET A 618 -32.75 -14.46 14.03
N ASN A 619 -31.72 -13.73 14.47
CA ASN A 619 -31.82 -12.60 15.40
C ASN A 619 -32.65 -11.42 14.86
N GLU A 620 -33.25 -10.64 15.79
CA GLU A 620 -34.33 -9.69 15.48
C GLU A 620 -33.98 -8.41 14.68
N ASP A 621 -32.82 -8.30 14.02
CA ASP A 621 -32.43 -7.06 13.31
C ASP A 621 -31.92 -7.22 11.87
N LYS A 622 -31.95 -8.43 11.27
CA LYS A 622 -31.35 -8.65 9.94
C LYS A 622 -32.23 -9.40 8.97
N ASP A 623 -32.31 -8.87 7.75
CA ASP A 623 -32.94 -9.52 6.61
C ASP A 623 -31.98 -10.44 5.86
N ILE A 624 -32.48 -11.58 5.39
CA ILE A 624 -31.75 -12.60 4.63
C ILE A 624 -32.39 -12.82 3.26
N ASP A 625 -31.59 -12.82 2.21
CA ASP A 625 -31.94 -13.34 0.91
C ASP A 625 -31.63 -14.85 0.89
N LEU A 626 -32.66 -15.69 0.78
CA LEU A 626 -32.56 -17.15 0.77
C LEU A 626 -32.83 -17.67 -0.65
N VAL A 627 -31.83 -18.30 -1.27
CA VAL A 627 -31.97 -18.87 -2.61
C VAL A 627 -31.98 -20.40 -2.51
N LEU A 628 -33.12 -21.01 -2.82
CA LEU A 628 -33.33 -22.47 -2.81
C LEU A 628 -33.65 -23.00 -4.21
N ALA A 629 -33.40 -22.22 -5.27
CA ALA A 629 -33.73 -22.59 -6.64
C ALA A 629 -33.14 -23.96 -7.03
N GLY A 630 -33.83 -24.79 -7.81
CA GLY A 630 -33.32 -26.08 -8.29
C GLY A 630 -33.23 -27.20 -7.24
N ASN A 631 -33.81 -27.01 -6.04
CA ASN A 631 -33.91 -28.07 -5.02
C ASN A 631 -35.22 -28.86 -5.11
N GLN A 632 -35.27 -30.04 -4.47
CA GLN A 632 -36.46 -30.88 -4.35
C GLN A 632 -37.42 -30.32 -3.30
N VAL A 633 -37.98 -29.14 -3.56
CA VAL A 633 -39.01 -28.52 -2.72
C VAL A 633 -40.36 -29.03 -3.20
N SER A 634 -41.00 -29.88 -2.40
CA SER A 634 -42.33 -30.41 -2.72
C SER A 634 -43.43 -29.48 -2.21
N ALA A 635 -44.67 -29.70 -2.66
CA ALA A 635 -45.81 -28.97 -2.11
C ALA A 635 -46.01 -29.26 -0.60
N ALA A 636 -45.61 -30.43 -0.11
CA ALA A 636 -45.71 -30.78 1.30
C ALA A 636 -44.76 -29.91 2.16
N SER A 637 -43.60 -29.53 1.64
CA SER A 637 -42.63 -28.67 2.34
C SER A 637 -43.15 -27.24 2.50
N ILE A 638 -44.03 -26.82 1.59
CA ILE A 638 -44.69 -25.52 1.62
C ILE A 638 -45.98 -25.57 2.46
N LYS A 639 -46.73 -26.68 2.41
CA LYS A 639 -48.09 -26.78 2.96
C LYS A 639 -48.25 -27.42 4.34
N ALA A 640 -47.26 -28.16 4.84
CA ALA A 640 -47.41 -29.16 5.92
C ALA A 640 -48.64 -28.96 6.86
N GLU A 641 -49.55 -29.95 6.85
CA GLU A 641 -50.87 -29.90 7.52
C GLU A 641 -50.81 -29.79 9.06
N ASP A 642 -49.63 -29.94 9.68
CA ASP A 642 -49.37 -29.82 11.12
C ASP A 642 -48.56 -28.55 11.53
N GLY A 643 -48.43 -27.56 10.63
CA GLY A 643 -47.64 -26.35 10.85
C GLY A 643 -46.71 -26.16 9.66
N ALA A 644 -47.08 -25.25 8.78
CA ALA A 644 -46.45 -25.09 7.49
C ALA A 644 -45.15 -24.32 7.65
N VAL A 645 -44.06 -24.99 8.02
CA VAL A 645 -42.77 -24.38 8.33
C VAL A 645 -42.41 -23.19 7.43
N LEU A 646 -42.35 -23.38 6.10
CA LEU A 646 -41.96 -22.31 5.17
C LEU A 646 -42.99 -21.19 5.08
N ALA A 647 -44.28 -21.52 5.23
CA ALA A 647 -45.36 -20.58 5.14
C ALA A 647 -45.60 -19.79 6.42
N ASP A 648 -45.46 -20.44 7.56
CA ASP A 648 -45.51 -19.87 8.89
C ASP A 648 -44.27 -19.01 9.14
N LEU A 649 -43.09 -19.41 8.63
CA LEU A 649 -41.94 -18.50 8.53
C LEU A 649 -42.30 -17.21 7.82
N LEU A 650 -42.78 -17.32 6.59
CA LEU A 650 -43.14 -16.16 5.80
C LEU A 650 -44.27 -15.34 6.46
N ARG A 651 -45.23 -15.99 7.12
CA ARG A 651 -46.42 -15.37 7.74
C ARG A 651 -46.15 -14.73 9.10
N ASP A 652 -45.25 -15.30 9.91
CA ASP A 652 -44.84 -14.77 11.22
C ASP A 652 -43.80 -13.63 11.10
N GLY A 653 -43.61 -13.11 9.88
CA GLY A 653 -42.67 -12.03 9.61
C GLY A 653 -41.22 -12.49 9.63
N ALA A 654 -40.93 -13.75 9.25
CA ALA A 654 -39.56 -14.18 9.06
C ALA A 654 -38.88 -13.26 8.05
N ARG A 655 -37.69 -12.82 8.46
CA ARG A 655 -36.89 -11.76 7.84
C ARG A 655 -36.22 -12.21 6.55
N ALA A 656 -36.82 -13.16 5.84
CA ALA A 656 -36.35 -13.51 4.52
C ALA A 656 -36.83 -12.41 3.56
N ARG A 657 -35.95 -11.48 3.16
CA ARG A 657 -36.29 -10.39 2.24
C ARG A 657 -36.70 -10.91 0.88
N THR A 658 -36.00 -11.95 0.42
CA THR A 658 -36.33 -12.70 -0.79
C THR A 658 -36.20 -14.20 -0.54
N ILE A 659 -37.14 -14.97 -1.06
CA ILE A 659 -37.02 -16.43 -1.19
C ILE A 659 -37.11 -16.78 -2.67
N ASP A 660 -36.05 -17.36 -3.21
CA ASP A 660 -36.00 -17.80 -4.60
C ASP A 660 -36.20 -19.32 -4.68
N LEU A 661 -37.34 -19.74 -5.22
CA LEU A 661 -37.72 -21.15 -5.44
C LEU A 661 -37.78 -21.49 -6.95
N ARG A 662 -37.05 -20.78 -7.81
CA ARG A 662 -37.03 -21.09 -9.26
C ARG A 662 -36.57 -22.52 -9.50
N ASP A 663 -37.10 -23.18 -10.53
CA ASP A 663 -36.66 -24.51 -10.95
C ASP A 663 -36.79 -25.62 -9.88
N CYS A 664 -37.57 -25.39 -8.83
CA CYS A 664 -38.00 -26.44 -7.91
C CYS A 664 -39.18 -27.24 -8.52
N ASP A 665 -39.26 -28.53 -8.23
CA ASP A 665 -40.35 -29.43 -8.64
C ASP A 665 -41.66 -29.17 -7.86
N LEU A 666 -42.17 -27.95 -7.97
CA LEU A 666 -43.43 -27.54 -7.36
C LEU A 666 -44.59 -28.13 -8.16
N THR A 667 -45.41 -28.96 -7.52
CA THR A 667 -46.68 -29.39 -8.10
C THR A 667 -47.63 -28.20 -8.23
N SER A 668 -48.70 -28.33 -9.02
CA SER A 668 -49.75 -27.30 -9.16
C SER A 668 -50.29 -26.84 -7.79
N GLU A 669 -50.37 -27.76 -6.83
CA GLU A 669 -50.73 -27.48 -5.45
C GLU A 669 -49.71 -26.60 -4.71
N GLY A 670 -48.42 -26.78 -4.96
CA GLY A 670 -47.34 -25.95 -4.39
C GLY A 670 -47.39 -24.52 -4.95
N PHE A 671 -47.71 -24.36 -6.25
CA PHE A 671 -47.94 -23.05 -6.86
C PHE A 671 -49.17 -22.34 -6.29
N GLU A 672 -50.26 -23.06 -6.05
CA GLU A 672 -51.46 -22.49 -5.43
C GLU A 672 -51.19 -22.05 -3.98
N ALA A 673 -50.43 -22.84 -3.21
CA ALA A 673 -49.98 -22.48 -1.87
C ALA A 673 -49.09 -21.22 -1.88
N ARG A 674 -48.13 -21.15 -2.82
CA ARG A 674 -47.29 -19.97 -3.04
C ARG A 674 -48.12 -18.73 -3.40
N GLY A 675 -49.08 -18.86 -4.33
CA GLY A 675 -49.93 -17.74 -4.74
C GLY A 675 -50.70 -17.12 -3.57
N LYS A 676 -51.27 -17.96 -2.70
CA LYS A 676 -51.96 -17.53 -1.48
C LYS A 676 -51.04 -16.82 -0.47
N MET A 677 -49.73 -17.05 -0.53
CA MET A 677 -48.73 -16.42 0.34
C MET A 677 -48.21 -15.09 -0.20
N VAL A 678 -48.02 -14.97 -1.52
CA VAL A 678 -47.58 -13.73 -2.19
C VAL A 678 -48.58 -12.60 -1.95
N ASP A 679 -49.87 -12.90 -1.90
CA ASP A 679 -50.92 -11.90 -1.63
C ASP A 679 -50.88 -11.33 -0.20
N SER A 680 -50.10 -11.93 0.71
CA SER A 680 -50.04 -11.56 2.13
C SER A 680 -48.74 -10.86 2.57
N ILE A 681 -47.69 -10.81 1.74
CA ILE A 681 -46.35 -10.38 2.17
C ILE A 681 -45.60 -9.61 1.06
N GLU A 682 -44.95 -8.49 1.39
CA GLU A 682 -44.03 -7.70 0.53
C GLU A 682 -42.66 -8.39 0.24
N VAL A 683 -42.61 -9.72 0.18
CA VAL A 683 -41.39 -10.47 -0.17
C VAL A 683 -41.23 -10.52 -1.68
N GLY A 684 -40.06 -10.13 -2.18
CA GLY A 684 -39.76 -10.14 -3.61
C GLY A 684 -39.57 -11.58 -4.13
N TRP A 685 -40.60 -12.17 -4.71
CA TRP A 685 -40.49 -13.47 -5.40
C TRP A 685 -39.99 -13.28 -6.84
N ARG A 686 -38.81 -13.80 -7.17
CA ARG A 686 -38.36 -13.90 -8.57
C ARG A 686 -38.64 -15.31 -9.08
N GLY A 687 -39.49 -15.45 -10.10
CA GLY A 687 -39.65 -16.71 -10.80
C GLY A 687 -40.95 -16.81 -11.58
N VAL A 688 -40.87 -16.55 -12.90
CA VAL A 688 -41.70 -17.16 -13.95
C VAL A 688 -40.91 -17.15 -15.28
N GLY A 689 -40.47 -18.32 -15.73
CA GLY A 689 -40.57 -18.70 -17.13
C GLY A 689 -41.72 -19.69 -17.22
N CYS A 690 -42.80 -19.34 -17.92
CA CYS A 690 -43.90 -20.26 -18.16
C CYS A 690 -43.40 -21.43 -19.01
N VAL A 691 -43.75 -22.66 -18.62
CA VAL A 691 -43.82 -23.80 -19.56
C VAL A 691 -45.06 -23.63 -20.42
#